data_AF-G7IXR8-F1
#
_entry.id   AF-G7IXR8-F1
#
_cell.length_a   1.000
_cell.length_b   1.000
_cell.length_c   1.000
_cell.angle_alpha   90.00
_cell.angle_beta   90.00
_cell.angle_gamma   90.00
#
_symmetry.space_group_name_H-M   'P 1'
#
loop_
_entity.id
_entity.type
_entity.pdbx_description
1 polymer ?
#
loop_
_entity_poly.entity_id
_entity_poly.type
_entity_poly.pdbx_seq_one_letter_code
_entity_poly.pdbx_strand_id
1 'polypeptide(L)'
;MLCLYLVKVLSLGKDLSIRNQKLILPRKTATVAENMINQTSMLCKLRCLKRVLAKETQLHVAEKELNKLKEQVKNAETTKAQALVELERAQRTVDDLTQKLKLITESRESAVKATEAAKSQAKQKYGESDGVNGAWKEELENAVQRYASIMTELDAAKQDLRKTRQEYDSSSDARVSAVKRTEEAENAMKENTERVSELSKEISAVKESIEQTKLAYVESQQQQALVLTEKDALRQSYKATLEQSKKKLLALKKEFNPEITKSLEAQLAETMNEIAALHTELENKRSSDLDSVKTVTSELDGAKESLQKVVDEENTLRSLVETLKVELENVKKEHSELKEKESELESTVGNLHVKLRKSKSELEACSADESKVRGASEEMILTLSRLTSETEEARREVEDMKNKTDELKKEAEATKLALEEAEKKLKEATEEAEAAKAAEASAIEQITVLTERTSARRASTSSESGAAMTISTEEFESLKRKVEESDKLADMKVDAAKAQVEAVKASENEVLKKLEATQKEIEDMKTATQEALKKAEMAEAAKRAVEGELRRWREREQKKAAEAAARILAETQMSSQSSPQHYRIQKQNVPPPRTTLEVKKLDKEKISVSKKINISGIFQRKKSNIVEDGSASYLPGENPV
;
A
#
# COMPACT_ATOMS: atom_id res chain seq x y z
N MET A 1 -54.95 20.72 -49.02
CA MET A 1 -56.33 20.23 -49.23
C MET A 1 -57.39 21.14 -48.62
N LEU A 2 -57.31 21.57 -47.35
CA LEU A 2 -58.31 22.48 -46.75
C LEU A 2 -58.27 23.94 -47.28
N CYS A 3 -57.09 24.48 -47.67
CA CYS A 3 -57.01 25.82 -48.28
C CYS A 3 -57.57 25.87 -49.72
N LEU A 4 -57.53 24.76 -50.46
CA LEU A 4 -58.11 24.67 -51.81
C LEU A 4 -59.65 24.62 -51.78
N TYR A 5 -60.24 24.14 -50.69
CA TYR A 5 -61.70 24.10 -50.52
C TYR A 5 -62.27 25.49 -50.16
N LEU A 6 -61.57 26.30 -49.36
CA LEU A 6 -61.99 27.68 -49.04
C LEU A 6 -61.95 28.62 -50.25
N VAL A 7 -60.93 28.49 -51.12
CA VAL A 7 -60.85 29.29 -52.36
C VAL A 7 -61.96 28.90 -53.35
N LYS A 8 -62.38 27.62 -53.39
CA LYS A 8 -63.47 27.16 -54.25
C LYS A 8 -64.86 27.61 -53.77
N VAL A 9 -65.07 27.71 -52.45
CA VAL A 9 -66.32 28.26 -51.87
C VAL A 9 -66.41 29.77 -52.06
N LEU A 10 -65.31 30.51 -51.96
CA LEU A 10 -65.28 31.96 -52.25
C LEU A 10 -65.38 32.27 -53.75
N SER A 11 -64.93 31.37 -54.64
CA SER A 11 -65.10 31.47 -56.08
C SER A 11 -66.55 31.21 -56.53
N LEU A 12 -67.28 30.31 -55.86
CA LEU A 12 -68.68 30.00 -56.19
C LEU A 12 -69.68 31.04 -55.66
N GLY A 13 -69.26 31.94 -54.76
CA GLY A 13 -70.11 33.02 -54.22
C GLY A 13 -70.21 34.28 -55.09
N LYS A 14 -69.42 34.38 -56.18
CA LYS A 14 -69.41 35.58 -57.05
C LYS A 14 -70.28 35.46 -58.33
N ASP A 15 -70.79 34.26 -58.66
CA ASP A 15 -71.55 34.02 -59.90
C ASP A 15 -73.08 33.91 -59.71
N LEU A 16 -73.63 34.25 -58.55
CA LEU A 16 -75.08 34.40 -58.35
C LEU A 16 -75.44 35.84 -57.94
N SER A 17 -75.25 36.76 -58.89
CA SER A 17 -76.06 37.98 -58.97
C SER A 17 -76.88 37.89 -60.25
N ILE A 18 -78.13 38.34 -60.20
CA ILE A 18 -79.17 38.29 -61.25
C ILE A 18 -80.09 37.06 -61.19
N ARG A 19 -80.98 37.04 -60.20
CA ARG A 19 -82.44 37.04 -60.49
C ARG A 19 -83.24 37.42 -59.25
N ASN A 20 -84.06 38.44 -59.44
CA ASN A 20 -85.07 38.96 -58.52
C ASN A 20 -85.91 37.85 -57.87
N GLN A 21 -85.85 37.72 -56.54
CA GLN A 21 -87.05 37.47 -55.76
C GLN A 21 -86.86 37.91 -54.30
N LYS A 22 -87.80 38.76 -53.90
CA LYS A 22 -88.03 39.34 -52.59
C LYS A 22 -88.33 38.21 -51.58
N LEU A 23 -87.30 37.65 -50.93
CA LEU A 23 -87.46 36.86 -49.72
C LEU A 23 -86.80 37.60 -48.56
N ILE A 24 -87.64 38.21 -47.71
CA ILE A 24 -87.26 38.65 -46.37
C ILE A 24 -86.95 37.37 -45.58
N LEU A 25 -85.68 36.93 -45.62
CA LEU A 25 -85.19 35.95 -44.67
C LEU A 25 -85.05 36.66 -43.31
N PRO A 26 -85.59 36.10 -42.23
CA PRO A 26 -85.63 36.79 -40.94
C PRO A 26 -84.20 37.07 -40.48
N ARG A 27 -83.93 38.27 -39.94
CA ARG A 27 -82.63 38.60 -39.28
C ARG A 27 -82.15 37.52 -38.30
N LYS A 28 -83.08 36.72 -37.75
CA LYS A 28 -82.82 35.52 -36.93
C LYS A 28 -82.06 34.39 -37.66
N THR A 29 -82.28 34.13 -38.96
CA THR A 29 -81.55 33.07 -39.68
C THR A 29 -80.12 33.48 -40.02
N ALA A 30 -79.86 34.77 -40.26
CA ALA A 30 -78.50 35.29 -40.47
C ALA A 30 -77.66 35.25 -39.17
N THR A 31 -78.26 35.60 -38.02
CA THR A 31 -77.59 35.48 -36.70
C THR A 31 -77.35 34.02 -36.30
N VAL A 32 -78.26 33.11 -36.64
CA VAL A 32 -78.05 31.67 -36.41
C VAL A 32 -76.93 31.12 -37.29
N ALA A 33 -76.84 31.55 -38.56
CA ALA A 33 -75.75 31.15 -39.46
C ALA A 33 -74.40 31.71 -39.00
N GLU A 34 -74.32 32.99 -38.60
CA GLU A 34 -73.10 33.58 -38.01
C GLU A 34 -72.68 32.87 -36.72
N ASN A 35 -73.64 32.53 -35.85
CA ASN A 35 -73.35 31.77 -34.64
C ASN A 35 -72.84 30.37 -34.95
N MET A 36 -73.42 29.66 -35.93
CA MET A 36 -72.92 28.36 -36.38
C MET A 36 -71.52 28.44 -37.00
N ILE A 37 -71.23 29.47 -37.80
CA ILE A 37 -69.90 29.72 -38.39
C ILE A 37 -68.88 30.04 -37.29
N ASN A 38 -69.24 30.86 -36.31
CA ASN A 38 -68.39 31.18 -35.17
C ASN A 38 -68.12 29.96 -34.30
N GLN A 39 -69.13 29.13 -34.07
CA GLN A 39 -69.01 27.89 -33.28
C GLN A 39 -68.15 26.84 -34.01
N THR A 40 -68.31 26.69 -35.33
CA THR A 40 -67.46 25.80 -36.15
C THR A 40 -66.02 26.33 -36.27
N SER A 41 -65.82 27.65 -36.38
CA SER A 41 -64.52 28.30 -36.33
C SER A 41 -63.80 28.06 -35.00
N MET A 42 -64.52 28.22 -33.88
CA MET A 42 -64.00 27.94 -32.54
C MET A 42 -63.62 26.46 -32.36
N LEU A 43 -64.47 25.54 -32.80
CA LEU A 43 -64.18 24.10 -32.78
C LEU A 43 -62.97 23.74 -33.66
N CYS A 44 -62.81 24.38 -34.82
CA CYS A 44 -61.66 24.19 -35.70
C CYS A 44 -60.36 24.70 -35.06
N LYS A 45 -60.40 25.88 -34.43
CA LYS A 45 -59.28 26.44 -33.65
C LYS A 45 -58.91 25.53 -32.48
N LEU A 46 -59.89 25.04 -31.71
CA LEU A 46 -59.67 24.11 -30.60
C LEU A 46 -59.04 22.79 -31.09
N ARG A 47 -59.45 22.28 -32.26
CA ARG A 47 -58.88 21.08 -32.88
C ARG A 47 -57.46 21.30 -33.41
N CYS A 48 -57.14 22.49 -33.92
CA CYS A 48 -55.78 22.86 -34.29
C CYS A 48 -54.89 23.00 -33.04
N LEU A 49 -55.35 23.65 -31.98
CA LEU A 49 -54.63 23.79 -30.72
C LEU A 49 -54.31 22.42 -30.09
N LYS A 50 -55.30 21.51 -30.03
CA LYS A 50 -55.09 20.14 -29.56
C LYS A 50 -54.05 19.37 -30.39
N ARG A 51 -54.01 19.58 -31.71
CA ARG A 51 -52.98 18.96 -32.58
C ARG A 51 -51.60 19.57 -32.37
N VAL A 52 -51.51 20.88 -32.12
CA VAL A 52 -50.24 21.55 -31.79
C VAL A 52 -49.71 21.03 -30.45
N LEU A 53 -50.54 21.01 -29.41
CA LEU A 53 -50.17 20.47 -28.09
C LEU A 53 -49.74 18.99 -28.15
N ALA A 54 -50.44 18.17 -28.93
CA ALA A 54 -50.06 16.76 -29.12
C ALA A 54 -48.68 16.63 -29.82
N LYS A 55 -48.40 17.46 -30.83
CA LYS A 55 -47.10 17.49 -31.52
C LYS A 55 -45.98 18.02 -30.63
N GLU A 56 -46.26 19.02 -29.80
CA GLU A 56 -45.31 19.59 -28.85
C GLU A 56 -44.95 18.60 -27.74
N THR A 57 -45.94 17.82 -27.26
CA THR A 57 -45.70 16.71 -26.34
C THR A 57 -44.84 15.62 -27.00
N GLN A 58 -45.12 15.27 -28.26
CA GLN A 58 -44.31 14.31 -29.02
C GLN A 58 -42.88 14.81 -29.25
N LEU A 59 -42.70 16.10 -29.50
CA LEU A 59 -41.38 16.72 -29.67
C LEU A 59 -40.59 16.67 -28.37
N HIS A 60 -41.21 16.97 -27.23
CA HIS A 60 -40.54 16.89 -25.93
C HIS A 60 -40.12 15.44 -25.58
N VAL A 61 -40.96 14.45 -25.91
CA VAL A 61 -40.59 13.02 -25.75
C VAL A 61 -39.42 12.65 -26.66
N ALA A 62 -39.44 13.08 -27.93
CA ALA A 62 -38.34 12.85 -28.86
C ALA A 62 -37.04 13.52 -28.43
N GLU A 63 -37.09 14.73 -27.88
CA GLU A 63 -35.93 15.43 -27.30
C GLU A 63 -35.35 14.68 -26.10
N LYS A 64 -36.23 14.15 -25.23
CA LYS A 64 -35.82 13.34 -24.08
C LYS A 64 -35.14 12.04 -24.52
N GLU A 65 -35.68 11.36 -25.53
CA GLU A 65 -35.08 10.17 -26.12
C GLU A 65 -33.75 10.48 -26.81
N LEU A 66 -33.67 11.59 -27.55
CA LEU A 66 -32.44 12.07 -28.18
C LEU A 66 -31.35 12.31 -27.14
N ASN A 67 -31.67 12.97 -26.03
CA ASN A 67 -30.71 13.23 -24.95
C ASN A 67 -30.25 11.93 -24.29
N LYS A 68 -31.16 10.97 -24.09
CA LYS A 68 -30.80 9.64 -23.58
C LYS A 68 -29.84 8.91 -24.53
N LEU A 69 -30.09 8.96 -25.84
CA LEU A 69 -29.22 8.34 -26.85
C LEU A 69 -27.85 9.05 -26.92
N LYS A 70 -27.82 10.39 -26.84
CA LYS A 70 -26.55 11.14 -26.77
C LYS A 70 -25.70 10.73 -25.56
N GLU A 71 -26.33 10.54 -24.40
CA GLU A 71 -25.64 10.10 -23.20
C GLU A 71 -25.09 8.67 -23.36
N GLN A 72 -25.87 7.77 -23.97
CA GLN A 72 -25.41 6.42 -24.27
C GLN A 72 -24.23 6.41 -25.26
N VAL A 73 -24.26 7.26 -26.29
CA VAL A 73 -23.15 7.40 -27.25
C VAL A 73 -21.91 7.91 -26.55
N LYS A 74 -22.01 8.96 -25.71
CA LYS A 74 -20.88 9.46 -24.92
C LYS A 74 -20.27 8.37 -24.04
N ASN A 75 -21.11 7.62 -23.32
CA ASN A 75 -20.65 6.52 -22.47
C ASN A 75 -19.98 5.39 -23.26
N ALA A 76 -20.47 5.10 -24.47
CA ALA A 76 -19.85 4.13 -25.36
C ALA A 76 -18.50 4.64 -25.92
N GLU A 77 -18.42 5.92 -26.26
CA GLU A 77 -17.19 6.57 -26.73
C GLU A 77 -16.11 6.61 -25.65
N THR A 78 -16.46 6.92 -24.39
CA THR A 78 -15.51 6.89 -23.27
C THR A 78 -15.02 5.47 -22.99
N THR A 79 -15.93 4.49 -23.01
CA THR A 79 -15.56 3.06 -22.86
C THR A 79 -14.65 2.60 -23.99
N LYS A 80 -14.94 3.00 -25.24
CA LYS A 80 -14.09 2.70 -26.40
C LYS A 80 -12.70 3.33 -26.26
N ALA A 81 -12.62 4.58 -25.83
CA ALA A 81 -11.35 5.27 -25.61
C ALA A 81 -10.50 4.56 -24.54
N GLN A 82 -11.12 4.15 -23.43
CA GLN A 82 -10.45 3.37 -22.39
C GLN A 82 -9.94 2.02 -22.92
N ALA A 83 -10.77 1.29 -23.68
CA ALA A 83 -10.38 0.01 -24.28
C ALA A 83 -9.19 0.17 -25.27
N LEU A 84 -9.13 1.26 -26.04
CA LEU A 84 -7.99 1.52 -26.92
C LEU A 84 -6.69 1.78 -26.14
N VAL A 85 -6.76 2.50 -25.03
CA VAL A 85 -5.61 2.74 -24.15
C VAL A 85 -5.13 1.43 -23.51
N GLU A 86 -6.05 0.57 -23.07
CA GLU A 86 -5.73 -0.76 -22.55
C GLU A 86 -5.09 -1.66 -23.62
N LEU A 87 -5.61 -1.62 -24.85
CA LEU A 87 -5.06 -2.36 -25.98
C LEU A 87 -3.64 -1.91 -26.31
N GLU A 88 -3.38 -0.60 -26.40
CA GLU A 88 -2.02 -0.09 -26.62
C GLU A 88 -1.06 -0.48 -25.48
N ARG A 89 -1.53 -0.50 -24.24
CA ARG A 89 -0.74 -0.96 -23.09
C ARG A 89 -0.39 -2.43 -23.21
N ALA A 90 -1.37 -3.27 -23.56
CA ALA A 90 -1.15 -4.69 -23.80
C ALA A 90 -0.18 -4.92 -24.96
N GLN A 91 -0.33 -4.19 -26.06
CA GLN A 91 0.59 -4.24 -27.21
C GLN A 91 2.03 -3.94 -26.78
N ARG A 92 2.25 -2.86 -26.01
CA ARG A 92 3.57 -2.52 -25.48
C ARG A 92 4.17 -3.62 -24.59
N THR A 93 3.35 -4.28 -23.77
CA THR A 93 3.83 -5.40 -22.95
C THR A 93 4.20 -6.63 -23.79
N VAL A 94 3.45 -6.91 -24.86
CA VAL A 94 3.77 -8.00 -25.79
C VAL A 94 5.09 -7.71 -26.51
N ASP A 95 5.31 -6.48 -26.96
CA ASP A 95 6.55 -6.07 -27.62
C ASP A 95 7.75 -6.18 -26.67
N ASP A 96 7.62 -5.73 -25.42
CA ASP A 96 8.66 -5.85 -24.38
C ASP A 96 8.99 -7.32 -24.07
N LEU A 97 7.98 -8.16 -23.88
CA LEU A 97 8.17 -9.60 -23.66
C LEU A 97 8.80 -10.28 -24.88
N THR A 98 8.43 -9.86 -26.09
CA THR A 98 9.01 -10.38 -27.34
C THR A 98 10.49 -10.01 -27.45
N GLN A 99 10.86 -8.77 -27.10
CA GLN A 99 12.27 -8.35 -27.04
C GLN A 99 13.06 -9.15 -25.99
N LYS A 100 12.50 -9.33 -24.78
CA LYS A 100 13.11 -10.14 -23.73
C LYS A 100 13.31 -11.59 -24.15
N LEU A 101 12.32 -12.20 -24.81
CA LEU A 101 12.43 -13.55 -25.36
C LEU A 101 13.52 -13.65 -26.43
N LYS A 102 13.63 -12.65 -27.30
CA LYS A 102 14.69 -12.58 -28.31
C LYS A 102 16.07 -12.54 -27.66
N LEU A 103 16.26 -11.67 -26.65
CA LEU A 103 17.51 -11.58 -25.89
C LEU A 103 17.87 -12.90 -25.17
N ILE A 104 16.89 -13.55 -24.54
CA ILE A 104 17.11 -14.85 -23.89
C ILE A 104 17.47 -15.92 -24.92
N THR A 105 16.84 -15.92 -26.09
CA THR A 105 17.11 -16.88 -27.16
C THR A 105 18.52 -16.69 -27.73
N GLU A 106 18.93 -15.45 -27.99
CA GLU A 106 20.28 -15.10 -28.45
C GLU A 106 21.35 -15.44 -27.40
N SER A 107 21.06 -15.20 -26.12
CA SER A 107 21.93 -15.59 -25.00
C SER A 107 22.06 -17.11 -24.91
N ARG A 108 20.96 -17.86 -25.04
CA ARG A 108 20.96 -19.32 -25.05
C ARG A 108 21.77 -19.88 -26.22
N GLU A 109 21.58 -19.36 -27.43
CA GLU A 109 22.37 -19.78 -28.59
C GLU A 109 23.86 -19.50 -28.42
N SER A 110 24.21 -18.35 -27.83
CA SER A 110 25.60 -18.00 -27.52
C SER A 110 26.20 -18.96 -26.48
N ALA A 111 25.44 -19.31 -25.45
CA ALA A 111 25.85 -20.29 -24.44
C ALA A 111 26.01 -21.69 -25.05
N VAL A 112 25.10 -22.13 -25.92
CA VAL A 112 25.21 -23.41 -26.63
C VAL A 112 26.46 -23.43 -27.51
N LYS A 113 26.70 -22.38 -28.31
CA LYS A 113 27.93 -22.26 -29.12
C LYS A 113 29.19 -22.30 -28.26
N ALA A 114 29.20 -21.63 -27.11
CA ALA A 114 30.31 -21.67 -26.17
C ALA A 114 30.54 -23.09 -25.60
N THR A 115 29.46 -23.81 -25.26
CA THR A 115 29.56 -25.20 -24.77
C THR A 115 30.00 -26.17 -25.86
N GLU A 116 29.59 -25.99 -27.11
CA GLU A 116 30.05 -26.80 -28.25
C GLU A 116 31.51 -26.52 -28.60
N ALA A 117 31.94 -25.25 -28.52
CA ALA A 117 33.34 -24.86 -28.67
C ALA A 117 34.21 -25.46 -27.55
N ALA A 118 33.76 -25.39 -26.29
CA ALA A 118 34.43 -26.01 -25.15
C ALA A 118 34.48 -27.55 -25.27
N LYS A 119 33.41 -28.18 -25.77
CA LYS A 119 33.36 -29.63 -26.03
C LYS A 119 34.29 -30.04 -27.17
N SER A 120 34.44 -29.20 -28.19
CA SER A 120 35.38 -29.42 -29.30
C SER A 120 36.83 -29.25 -28.83
N GLN A 121 37.12 -28.26 -27.98
CA GLN A 121 38.42 -28.10 -27.33
C GLN A 121 38.75 -29.24 -26.35
N ALA A 122 37.76 -29.74 -25.58
CA ALA A 122 37.95 -30.89 -24.70
C ALA A 122 38.27 -32.16 -25.50
N LYS A 123 37.61 -32.38 -26.64
CA LYS A 123 37.96 -33.48 -27.57
C LYS A 123 39.35 -33.34 -28.19
N GLN A 124 39.89 -32.12 -28.29
CA GLN A 124 41.22 -31.84 -28.83
C GLN A 124 42.34 -31.97 -27.78
N LYS A 125 42.04 -31.83 -26.48
CA LYS A 125 43.00 -31.91 -25.36
C LYS A 125 43.18 -33.32 -24.76
N TYR A 126 42.37 -34.30 -25.16
CA TYR A 126 42.53 -35.72 -24.76
C TYR A 126 43.05 -36.58 -25.92
N GLY A 127 44.05 -36.06 -26.64
CA GLY A 127 45.00 -36.84 -27.44
C GLY A 127 46.39 -36.65 -26.84
N GLU A 128 47.04 -37.76 -26.50
CA GLU A 128 48.38 -37.96 -25.90
C GLU A 128 49.36 -36.76 -25.88
N SER A 129 49.94 -36.47 -24.72
CA SER A 129 51.34 -36.88 -24.46
C SER A 129 51.74 -36.71 -23.00
N ASP A 130 52.46 -37.72 -22.53
CA ASP A 130 53.27 -37.76 -21.31
C ASP A 130 54.33 -36.63 -21.29
N GLY A 131 54.62 -36.04 -20.12
CA GLY A 131 55.66 -35.00 -20.01
C GLY A 131 55.75 -34.32 -18.66
N VAL A 132 56.76 -34.72 -17.89
CA VAL A 132 57.06 -34.32 -16.50
C VAL A 132 57.56 -32.86 -16.37
N ASN A 133 57.02 -32.18 -15.34
CA ASN A 133 57.51 -31.04 -14.54
C ASN A 133 58.03 -29.75 -15.23
N GLY A 134 57.18 -28.71 -15.18
CA GLY A 134 57.50 -27.30 -15.44
C GLY A 134 56.24 -26.49 -15.81
N ALA A 135 55.39 -27.09 -16.65
CA ALA A 135 54.20 -26.46 -17.22
C ALA A 135 53.12 -26.05 -16.20
N TRP A 136 52.93 -26.81 -15.12
CA TRP A 136 51.92 -26.47 -14.10
C TRP A 136 52.26 -25.20 -13.31
N LYS A 137 53.55 -24.91 -13.14
CA LYS A 137 53.98 -23.70 -12.42
C LYS A 137 53.77 -22.46 -13.29
N GLU A 138 54.10 -22.57 -14.58
CA GLU A 138 53.82 -21.52 -15.57
C GLU A 138 52.30 -21.31 -15.77
N GLU A 139 51.50 -22.38 -15.80
CA GLU A 139 50.03 -22.26 -15.87
C GLU A 139 49.45 -21.64 -14.59
N LEU A 140 50.00 -21.94 -13.42
CA LEU A 140 49.60 -21.32 -12.15
C LEU A 140 49.96 -19.84 -12.12
N GLU A 141 51.17 -19.47 -12.52
CA GLU A 141 51.63 -18.08 -12.63
C GLU A 141 50.75 -17.30 -13.62
N ASN A 142 50.46 -17.89 -14.78
CA ASN A 142 49.55 -17.33 -15.78
C ASN A 142 48.11 -17.18 -15.23
N ALA A 143 47.62 -18.13 -14.45
CA ALA A 143 46.31 -18.03 -13.82
C ALA A 143 46.28 -16.90 -12.77
N VAL A 144 47.31 -16.78 -11.93
CA VAL A 144 47.45 -15.69 -10.96
C VAL A 144 47.50 -14.34 -11.66
N GLN A 145 48.25 -14.21 -12.76
CA GLN A 145 48.35 -12.97 -13.53
C GLN A 145 47.02 -12.61 -14.22
N ARG A 146 46.27 -13.59 -14.72
CA ARG A 146 44.90 -13.38 -15.24
C ARG A 146 43.94 -12.92 -14.14
N TYR A 147 43.99 -13.54 -12.95
CA TYR A 147 43.17 -13.09 -11.82
C TYR A 147 43.54 -11.67 -11.37
N ALA A 148 44.82 -11.32 -11.35
CA ALA A 148 45.26 -9.96 -11.06
C ALA A 148 44.71 -8.96 -12.09
N SER A 149 44.76 -9.27 -13.39
CA SER A 149 44.17 -8.44 -14.45
C SER A 149 42.66 -8.25 -14.25
N ILE A 150 41.93 -9.35 -14.04
CA ILE A 150 40.48 -9.32 -13.81
C ILE A 150 40.13 -8.49 -12.57
N MET A 151 40.92 -8.57 -11.50
CA MET A 151 40.69 -7.75 -10.30
C MET A 151 40.93 -6.27 -10.56
N THR A 152 41.97 -5.91 -11.33
CA THR A 152 42.20 -4.51 -11.73
C THR A 152 41.10 -3.96 -12.66
N GLU A 153 40.62 -4.78 -13.59
CA GLU A 153 39.49 -4.44 -14.47
C GLU A 153 38.19 -4.28 -13.67
N LEU A 154 37.96 -5.15 -12.69
CA LEU A 154 36.81 -5.05 -11.79
C LEU A 154 36.87 -3.77 -10.95
N ASP A 155 38.04 -3.39 -10.45
CA ASP A 155 38.19 -2.16 -9.68
C ASP A 155 38.05 -0.90 -10.54
N ALA A 156 38.55 -0.93 -11.78
CA ALA A 156 38.29 0.11 -12.79
C ALA A 156 36.78 0.23 -13.09
N ALA A 157 36.09 -0.88 -13.35
CA ALA A 157 34.65 -0.91 -13.59
C ALA A 157 33.84 -0.38 -12.39
N LYS A 158 34.27 -0.68 -11.15
CA LYS A 158 33.66 -0.11 -9.94
C LYS A 158 33.90 1.40 -9.82
N GLN A 159 35.06 1.91 -10.23
CA GLN A 159 35.33 3.34 -10.26
C GLN A 159 34.46 4.05 -11.31
N ASP A 160 34.36 3.49 -12.51
CA ASP A 160 33.51 4.02 -13.58
C ASP A 160 32.02 4.02 -13.16
N LEU A 161 31.54 2.95 -12.53
CA LEU A 161 30.17 2.90 -12.01
C LEU A 161 29.90 4.03 -10.99
N ARG A 162 30.86 4.32 -10.10
CA ARG A 162 30.73 5.43 -9.14
C ARG A 162 30.69 6.78 -9.85
N LYS A 163 31.54 6.97 -10.87
CA LYS A 163 31.56 8.19 -11.68
C LYS A 163 30.25 8.39 -12.43
N THR A 164 29.73 7.36 -13.11
CA THR A 164 28.45 7.43 -13.81
C THR A 164 27.28 7.71 -12.88
N ARG A 165 27.27 7.14 -11.66
CA ARG A 165 26.25 7.45 -10.65
C ARG A 165 26.31 8.92 -10.25
N GLN A 166 27.49 9.44 -9.96
CA GLN A 166 27.67 10.85 -9.61
C GLN A 166 27.26 11.81 -10.75
N GLU A 167 27.59 11.47 -12.00
CA GLU A 167 27.17 12.23 -13.18
C GLU A 167 25.65 12.17 -13.38
N TYR A 168 25.04 11.01 -13.15
CA TYR A 168 23.59 10.85 -13.21
C TYR A 168 22.88 11.69 -12.13
N ASP A 169 23.36 11.65 -10.89
CA ASP A 169 22.81 12.44 -9.79
C ASP A 169 22.91 13.95 -10.12
N SER A 170 24.09 14.39 -10.58
CA SER A 170 24.31 15.79 -11.01
C SER A 170 23.41 16.19 -12.18
N SER A 171 23.21 15.30 -13.15
CA SER A 171 22.32 15.51 -14.30
C SER A 171 20.84 15.55 -13.89
N SER A 172 20.43 14.69 -12.96
CA SER A 172 19.09 14.66 -12.40
C SER A 172 18.79 15.94 -11.62
N ASP A 173 19.73 16.43 -10.80
CA ASP A 173 19.59 17.69 -10.07
C ASP A 173 19.52 18.90 -11.02
N ALA A 174 20.34 18.89 -12.08
CA ALA A 174 20.26 19.90 -13.14
C ALA A 174 18.90 19.87 -13.86
N ARG A 175 18.36 18.67 -14.13
CA ARG A 175 17.04 18.48 -14.74
C ARG A 175 15.93 18.99 -13.82
N VAL A 176 15.96 18.68 -12.53
CA VAL A 176 14.99 19.21 -11.55
C VAL A 176 15.04 20.73 -11.50
N SER A 177 16.24 21.31 -11.49
CA SER A 177 16.44 22.77 -11.51
C SER A 177 15.92 23.40 -12.82
N ALA A 178 16.09 22.72 -13.96
CA ALA A 178 15.55 23.18 -15.24
C ALA A 178 14.02 23.12 -15.26
N VAL A 179 13.41 22.04 -14.76
CA VAL A 179 11.94 21.89 -14.65
C VAL A 179 11.36 23.00 -13.77
N LYS A 180 11.97 23.28 -12.62
CA LYS A 180 11.53 24.38 -11.74
C LYS A 180 11.53 25.73 -12.47
N ARG A 181 12.60 26.05 -13.21
CA ARG A 181 12.66 27.28 -14.01
C ARG A 181 11.61 27.33 -15.11
N THR A 182 11.28 26.19 -15.74
CA THR A 182 10.22 26.15 -16.75
C THR A 182 8.84 26.33 -16.14
N GLU A 183 8.58 25.77 -14.96
CA GLU A 183 7.32 25.98 -14.22
C GLU A 183 7.18 27.45 -13.78
N GLU A 184 8.24 28.05 -13.26
CA GLU A 184 8.28 29.49 -12.93
C GLU A 184 7.98 30.37 -14.15
N ALA A 185 8.57 30.04 -15.31
CA ALA A 185 8.32 30.75 -16.56
C ALA A 185 6.88 30.55 -17.08
N GLU A 186 6.32 29.34 -16.95
CA GLU A 186 4.94 29.04 -17.33
C GLU A 186 3.95 29.81 -16.45
N ASN A 187 4.19 29.88 -15.14
CA ASN A 187 3.38 30.65 -14.21
C ASN A 187 3.44 32.15 -14.52
N ALA A 188 4.64 32.69 -14.77
CA ALA A 188 4.80 34.08 -15.21
C ALA A 188 4.08 34.36 -16.53
N MET A 189 4.09 33.41 -17.47
CA MET A 189 3.34 33.51 -18.72
C MET A 189 1.83 33.51 -18.46
N LYS A 190 1.31 32.63 -17.59
CA LYS A 190 -0.12 32.60 -17.22
C LYS A 190 -0.57 33.93 -16.61
N GLU A 191 0.15 34.45 -15.63
CA GLU A 191 -0.17 35.76 -15.06
C GLU A 191 -0.12 36.88 -16.10
N ASN A 192 0.83 36.85 -17.03
CA ASN A 192 0.88 37.84 -18.11
C ASN A 192 -0.32 37.69 -19.06
N THR A 193 -0.72 36.47 -19.40
CA THR A 193 -1.92 36.24 -20.22
C THR A 193 -3.20 36.73 -19.53
N GLU A 194 -3.31 36.56 -18.21
CA GLU A 194 -4.42 37.09 -17.42
C GLU A 194 -4.43 38.62 -17.44
N ARG A 195 -3.28 39.27 -17.16
CA ARG A 195 -3.12 40.72 -17.25
C ARG A 195 -3.46 41.27 -18.65
N VAL A 196 -3.03 40.59 -19.71
CA VAL A 196 -3.39 40.96 -21.09
C VAL A 196 -4.90 40.87 -21.33
N SER A 197 -5.56 39.85 -20.78
CA SER A 197 -7.01 39.70 -20.88
C SER A 197 -7.78 40.79 -20.14
N GLU A 198 -7.29 41.21 -18.96
CA GLU A 198 -7.85 42.31 -18.16
C GLU A 198 -7.68 43.65 -18.87
N LEU A 199 -6.47 43.96 -19.33
CA LEU A 199 -6.21 45.17 -20.13
C LEU A 199 -7.06 45.21 -21.40
N SER A 200 -7.31 44.06 -22.04
CA SER A 200 -8.21 44.00 -23.20
C SER A 200 -9.66 44.34 -22.85
N LYS A 201 -10.16 43.91 -21.68
CA LYS A 201 -11.49 44.29 -21.18
C LYS A 201 -11.55 45.78 -20.85
N GLU A 202 -10.53 46.32 -20.17
CA GLU A 202 -10.44 47.76 -19.87
C GLU A 202 -10.42 48.61 -21.14
N ILE A 203 -9.60 48.23 -22.14
CA ILE A 203 -9.56 48.91 -23.45
C ILE A 203 -10.93 48.89 -24.12
N SER A 204 -11.67 47.78 -24.02
CA SER A 204 -13.01 47.67 -24.60
C SER A 204 -14.01 48.59 -23.88
N ALA A 205 -13.99 48.61 -22.54
CA ALA A 205 -14.82 49.50 -21.74
C ALA A 205 -14.53 50.99 -22.01
N VAL A 206 -13.25 51.37 -22.14
CA VAL A 206 -12.85 52.74 -22.49
C VAL A 206 -13.33 53.10 -23.90
N LYS A 207 -13.23 52.19 -24.87
CA LYS A 207 -13.75 52.41 -26.23
C LYS A 207 -15.26 52.62 -26.23
N GLU A 208 -16.02 51.84 -25.46
CA GLU A 208 -17.47 52.01 -25.31
C GLU A 208 -17.82 53.37 -24.68
N SER A 209 -17.10 53.79 -23.64
CA SER A 209 -17.28 55.10 -23.00
C SER A 209 -16.95 56.27 -23.94
N ILE A 210 -15.88 56.17 -24.73
CA ILE A 210 -15.56 57.16 -25.77
C ILE A 210 -16.70 57.26 -26.79
N GLU A 211 -17.29 56.14 -27.21
CA GLU A 211 -18.38 56.13 -28.17
C GLU A 211 -19.66 56.74 -27.59
N GLN A 212 -19.99 56.44 -26.33
CA GLN A 212 -21.09 57.10 -25.60
C GLN A 212 -20.87 58.61 -25.48
N THR A 213 -19.65 59.05 -25.19
CA THR A 213 -19.31 60.47 -25.09
C THR A 213 -19.45 61.18 -26.44
N LYS A 214 -19.03 60.53 -27.54
CA LYS A 214 -19.24 61.07 -28.89
C LYS A 214 -20.72 61.19 -29.25
N LEU A 215 -21.55 60.20 -28.90
CA LEU A 215 -22.99 60.26 -29.10
C LEU A 215 -23.61 61.44 -28.34
N ALA A 216 -23.30 61.57 -27.04
CA ALA A 216 -23.77 62.69 -26.22
C ALA A 216 -23.31 64.05 -26.77
N TYR A 217 -22.07 64.13 -27.30
CA TYR A 217 -21.58 65.35 -27.95
C TYR A 217 -22.38 65.71 -29.20
N VAL A 218 -22.68 64.74 -30.06
CA VAL A 218 -23.49 64.96 -31.28
C VAL A 218 -24.92 65.38 -30.90
N GLU A 219 -25.53 64.74 -29.91
CA GLU A 219 -26.86 65.11 -29.41
C GLU A 219 -26.88 66.53 -28.86
N SER A 220 -25.86 66.93 -28.09
CA SER A 220 -25.72 68.30 -27.58
C SER A 220 -25.60 69.33 -28.70
N GLN A 221 -24.79 69.06 -29.74
CA GLN A 221 -24.69 69.91 -30.94
C GLN A 221 -26.04 70.06 -31.65
N GLN A 222 -26.80 68.97 -31.76
CA GLN A 222 -28.14 69.00 -32.36
C GLN A 222 -29.12 69.85 -31.54
N GLN A 223 -29.10 69.71 -30.21
CA GLN A 223 -29.92 70.53 -29.31
C GLN A 223 -29.53 72.01 -29.40
N GLN A 224 -28.22 72.32 -29.46
CA GLN A 224 -27.74 73.69 -29.64
C GLN A 224 -28.25 74.30 -30.95
N ALA A 225 -28.20 73.55 -32.05
CA ALA A 225 -28.73 73.99 -33.34
C ALA A 225 -30.25 74.27 -33.27
N LEU A 226 -31.02 73.41 -32.62
CA LEU A 226 -32.46 73.61 -32.42
C LEU A 226 -32.75 74.90 -31.63
N VAL A 227 -32.06 75.11 -30.50
CA VAL A 227 -32.22 76.32 -29.69
C VAL A 227 -31.89 77.58 -30.48
N LEU A 228 -30.85 77.57 -31.32
CA LEU A 228 -30.52 78.72 -32.17
C LEU A 228 -31.65 79.02 -33.17
N THR A 229 -32.20 78.00 -33.81
CA THR A 229 -33.32 78.19 -34.76
C THR A 229 -34.58 78.72 -34.08
N GLU A 230 -34.90 78.26 -32.87
CA GLU A 230 -36.04 78.76 -32.08
C GLU A 230 -35.84 80.22 -31.66
N LYS A 231 -34.64 80.58 -31.19
CA LYS A 231 -34.31 81.97 -30.81
C LYS A 231 -34.42 82.92 -31.99
N ASP A 232 -34.00 82.51 -33.17
CA ASP A 232 -34.14 83.32 -34.38
C ASP A 232 -35.60 83.52 -34.78
N ALA A 233 -36.44 82.48 -34.66
CA ALA A 233 -37.88 82.59 -34.91
C ALA A 233 -38.56 83.57 -33.93
N LEU A 234 -38.22 83.50 -32.64
CA LEU A 234 -38.72 84.45 -31.63
C LEU A 234 -38.25 85.89 -31.91
N ARG A 235 -36.99 86.08 -32.28
CA ARG A 235 -36.45 87.40 -32.63
C ARG A 235 -37.22 88.03 -33.80
N GLN A 236 -37.58 87.23 -34.80
CA GLN A 236 -38.36 87.69 -35.94
C GLN A 236 -39.79 88.10 -35.53
N SER A 237 -40.45 87.34 -34.65
CA SER A 237 -41.81 87.67 -34.19
C SER A 237 -41.87 88.96 -33.36
N TYR A 238 -40.89 89.17 -32.46
CA TYR A 238 -40.78 90.42 -31.69
C TYR A 238 -40.54 91.62 -32.60
N LYS A 239 -39.65 91.47 -33.60
CA LYS A 239 -39.38 92.53 -34.57
C LYS A 239 -40.64 92.92 -35.35
N ALA A 240 -41.45 91.94 -35.77
CA ALA A 240 -42.72 92.20 -36.46
C ALA A 240 -43.72 92.96 -35.59
N THR A 241 -43.84 92.57 -34.31
CA THR A 241 -44.75 93.21 -33.34
C THR A 241 -44.35 94.66 -33.06
N LEU A 242 -43.05 94.94 -32.93
CA LEU A 242 -42.51 96.29 -32.73
C LEU A 242 -42.81 97.21 -33.93
N GLU A 243 -42.65 96.71 -35.16
CA GLU A 243 -42.98 97.50 -36.35
C GLU A 243 -44.47 97.80 -36.46
N GLN A 244 -45.33 96.89 -35.99
CA GLN A 244 -46.77 97.13 -35.92
C GLN A 244 -47.13 98.21 -34.88
N SER A 245 -46.50 98.21 -33.71
CA SER A 245 -46.78 99.21 -32.67
C SER A 245 -46.30 100.61 -33.06
N LYS A 246 -45.14 100.74 -33.73
CA LYS A 246 -44.67 102.01 -34.29
C LYS A 246 -45.66 102.62 -35.29
N LYS A 247 -46.24 101.80 -36.17
CA LYS A 247 -47.27 102.25 -37.13
C LYS A 247 -48.52 102.81 -36.41
N LYS A 248 -48.95 102.15 -35.33
CA LYS A 248 -50.08 102.63 -34.51
C LYS A 248 -49.76 103.96 -33.81
N LEU A 249 -48.54 104.11 -33.28
CA LEU A 249 -48.09 105.34 -32.60
C LEU A 249 -48.03 106.54 -33.56
N LEU A 250 -47.57 106.33 -34.79
CA LEU A 250 -47.53 107.38 -35.83
C LEU A 250 -48.93 107.80 -36.31
N ALA A 251 -49.94 106.92 -36.21
CA ALA A 251 -51.32 107.28 -36.50
C ALA A 251 -51.89 108.19 -35.40
N LEU A 252 -51.65 107.84 -34.13
CA LEU A 252 -52.15 108.59 -32.97
C LEU A 252 -51.55 110.00 -32.85
N LYS A 253 -50.30 110.18 -33.31
CA LYS A 253 -49.61 111.48 -33.28
C LYS A 253 -50.19 112.53 -34.26
N LYS A 254 -51.06 112.14 -35.19
CA LYS A 254 -51.65 113.04 -36.19
C LYS A 254 -52.93 113.75 -35.73
N GLU A 255 -53.40 113.51 -34.50
CA GLU A 255 -54.74 113.93 -34.03
C GLU A 255 -54.75 115.10 -33.01
N PHE A 256 -53.67 115.86 -32.83
CA PHE A 256 -53.56 116.85 -31.73
C PHE A 256 -53.64 118.33 -32.16
N ASN A 257 -54.45 119.15 -31.46
CA ASN A 257 -54.67 120.60 -31.70
C ASN A 257 -54.18 121.50 -30.53
N PRO A 258 -53.65 122.72 -30.76
CA PRO A 258 -52.74 123.41 -29.81
C PRO A 258 -53.32 124.61 -29.03
N GLU A 259 -54.63 124.88 -29.11
CA GLU A 259 -55.23 126.14 -28.62
C GLU A 259 -55.81 126.04 -27.19
N ILE A 260 -55.93 124.82 -26.65
CA ILE A 260 -56.35 124.54 -25.26
C ILE A 260 -55.20 124.77 -24.26
N THR A 261 -53.96 124.79 -24.76
CA THR A 261 -52.72 124.76 -23.97
C THR A 261 -52.52 126.01 -23.10
N LYS A 262 -52.91 127.20 -23.59
CA LYS A 262 -52.68 128.46 -22.86
C LYS A 262 -53.63 128.69 -21.67
N SER A 263 -54.81 128.06 -21.70
CA SER A 263 -55.74 128.07 -20.55
C SER A 263 -55.34 127.06 -19.48
N LEU A 264 -54.69 125.97 -19.88
CA LEU A 264 -54.19 124.95 -18.96
C LEU A 264 -52.93 125.42 -18.23
N GLU A 265 -52.06 126.23 -18.86
CA GLU A 265 -50.80 126.73 -18.26
C GLU A 265 -50.98 127.47 -16.92
N ALA A 266 -52.09 128.21 -16.72
CA ALA A 266 -52.35 128.93 -15.47
C ALA A 266 -52.85 128.01 -14.33
N GLN A 267 -53.69 127.01 -14.66
CA GLN A 267 -54.09 125.94 -13.71
C GLN A 267 -52.96 124.94 -13.48
N LEU A 268 -52.05 124.78 -14.45
CA LEU A 268 -50.86 123.94 -14.36
C LEU A 268 -49.89 124.45 -13.30
N ALA A 269 -49.76 125.77 -13.10
CA ALA A 269 -48.81 126.33 -12.13
C ALA A 269 -49.22 126.09 -10.66
N GLU A 270 -50.51 126.15 -10.34
CA GLU A 270 -51.05 125.85 -9.01
C GLU A 270 -51.04 124.34 -8.74
N THR A 271 -51.50 123.55 -9.71
CA THR A 271 -51.40 122.08 -9.65
C THR A 271 -49.95 121.61 -9.63
N MET A 272 -49.00 122.30 -10.29
CA MET A 272 -47.57 121.95 -10.26
C MET A 272 -46.95 122.04 -8.87
N ASN A 273 -47.40 122.97 -8.02
CA ASN A 273 -46.88 123.09 -6.66
C ASN A 273 -47.43 121.99 -5.73
N GLU A 274 -48.71 121.64 -5.84
CA GLU A 274 -49.28 120.48 -5.13
C GLU A 274 -48.73 119.16 -5.67
N ILE A 275 -48.57 119.05 -6.99
CA ILE A 275 -47.90 117.93 -7.66
C ILE A 275 -46.46 117.82 -7.18
N ALA A 276 -45.72 118.91 -6.96
CA ALA A 276 -44.34 118.87 -6.48
C ALA A 276 -44.23 118.31 -5.05
N ALA A 277 -45.14 118.69 -4.14
CA ALA A 277 -45.19 118.17 -2.78
C ALA A 277 -45.58 116.67 -2.76
N LEU A 278 -46.61 116.29 -3.52
CA LEU A 278 -46.99 114.89 -3.71
C LEU A 278 -45.87 114.09 -4.40
N HIS A 279 -45.13 114.68 -5.34
CA HIS A 279 -43.97 114.05 -5.96
C HIS A 279 -42.86 113.78 -4.95
N THR A 280 -42.63 114.70 -4.00
CA THR A 280 -41.58 114.51 -2.99
C THR A 280 -41.96 113.42 -1.99
N GLU A 281 -43.21 113.36 -1.55
CA GLU A 281 -43.71 112.29 -0.68
C GLU A 281 -43.74 110.93 -1.41
N LEU A 282 -44.15 110.91 -2.68
CA LEU A 282 -44.16 109.73 -3.53
C LEU A 282 -42.73 109.25 -3.82
N GLU A 283 -41.77 110.14 -4.04
CA GLU A 283 -40.36 109.78 -4.24
C GLU A 283 -39.72 109.24 -2.95
N ASN A 284 -40.05 109.82 -1.79
CA ASN A 284 -39.62 109.31 -0.48
C ASN A 284 -40.23 107.94 -0.14
N LYS A 285 -41.49 107.70 -0.52
CA LYS A 285 -42.12 106.37 -0.39
C LYS A 285 -41.56 105.39 -1.39
N ARG A 286 -41.32 105.80 -2.63
CA ARG A 286 -40.67 104.97 -3.66
C ARG A 286 -39.26 104.57 -3.27
N SER A 287 -38.47 105.47 -2.69
CA SER A 287 -37.13 105.13 -2.21
C SER A 287 -37.18 104.16 -1.05
N SER A 288 -38.06 104.39 -0.06
CA SER A 288 -38.29 103.47 1.06
C SER A 288 -38.78 102.08 0.59
N ASP A 289 -39.72 102.01 -0.34
CA ASP A 289 -40.23 100.76 -0.91
C ASP A 289 -39.15 100.06 -1.74
N LEU A 290 -38.37 100.81 -2.53
CA LEU A 290 -37.25 100.27 -3.31
C LEU A 290 -36.16 99.70 -2.41
N ASP A 291 -35.84 100.38 -1.31
CA ASP A 291 -34.85 99.90 -0.34
C ASP A 291 -35.37 98.66 0.41
N SER A 292 -36.65 98.60 0.77
CA SER A 292 -37.28 97.38 1.29
C SER A 292 -37.24 96.22 0.30
N VAL A 293 -37.56 96.47 -0.98
CA VAL A 293 -37.49 95.46 -2.04
C VAL A 293 -36.05 94.99 -2.26
N LYS A 294 -35.06 95.88 -2.20
CA LYS A 294 -33.63 95.52 -2.26
C LYS A 294 -33.21 94.62 -1.09
N THR A 295 -33.64 94.94 0.13
CA THR A 295 -33.37 94.08 1.29
C THR A 295 -34.00 92.70 1.12
N VAL A 296 -35.28 92.63 0.76
CA VAL A 296 -35.98 91.34 0.54
C VAL A 296 -35.36 90.54 -0.61
N THR A 297 -34.94 91.19 -1.70
CA THR A 297 -34.25 90.49 -2.80
C THR A 297 -32.89 89.96 -2.37
N SER A 298 -32.11 90.72 -1.60
CA SER A 298 -30.83 90.24 -1.06
C SER A 298 -30.99 89.06 -0.08
N GLU A 299 -32.03 89.07 0.75
CA GLU A 299 -32.37 87.94 1.64
C GLU A 299 -32.85 86.72 0.85
N LEU A 300 -33.65 86.93 -0.21
CA LEU A 300 -34.09 85.87 -1.12
C LEU A 300 -32.91 85.23 -1.86
N ASP A 301 -31.98 86.03 -2.36
CA ASP A 301 -30.76 85.55 -3.00
C ASP A 301 -29.89 84.75 -2.01
N GLY A 302 -29.72 85.25 -0.78
CA GLY A 302 -29.01 84.53 0.29
C GLY A 302 -29.68 83.21 0.70
N ALA A 303 -31.01 83.18 0.77
CA ALA A 303 -31.78 81.96 1.02
C ALA A 303 -31.65 80.97 -0.14
N LYS A 304 -31.62 81.46 -1.39
CA LYS A 304 -31.43 80.64 -2.59
C LYS A 304 -30.03 80.01 -2.64
N GLU A 305 -28.98 80.76 -2.32
CA GLU A 305 -27.62 80.22 -2.21
C GLU A 305 -27.52 79.17 -1.09
N SER A 306 -28.15 79.43 0.06
CA SER A 306 -28.18 78.48 1.18
C SER A 306 -28.91 77.19 0.81
N LEU A 307 -30.04 77.30 0.09
CA LEU A 307 -30.78 76.15 -0.42
C LEU A 307 -29.95 75.36 -1.44
N GLN A 308 -29.22 76.03 -2.33
CA GLN A 308 -28.33 75.37 -3.29
C GLN A 308 -27.24 74.55 -2.58
N LYS A 309 -26.62 75.10 -1.52
CA LYS A 309 -25.65 74.35 -0.71
C LYS A 309 -26.25 73.09 -0.07
N VAL A 310 -27.46 73.18 0.46
CA VAL A 310 -28.17 72.03 1.04
C VAL A 310 -28.45 70.96 -0.03
N VAL A 311 -28.83 71.36 -1.25
CA VAL A 311 -29.03 70.43 -2.38
C VAL A 311 -27.71 69.76 -2.78
N ASP A 312 -26.61 70.50 -2.80
CA ASP A 312 -25.29 69.95 -3.13
C ASP A 312 -24.83 68.96 -2.03
N GLU A 313 -25.02 69.28 -0.75
CA GLU A 313 -24.78 68.38 0.38
C GLU A 313 -25.66 67.13 0.32
N GLU A 314 -26.95 67.26 0.01
CA GLU A 314 -27.86 66.13 -0.19
C GLU A 314 -27.35 65.19 -1.30
N ASN A 315 -26.89 65.75 -2.42
CA ASN A 315 -26.35 64.98 -3.54
C ASN A 315 -25.05 64.24 -3.15
N THR A 316 -24.17 64.86 -2.37
CA THR A 316 -22.94 64.20 -1.88
C THR A 316 -23.22 63.11 -0.85
N LEU A 317 -24.18 63.32 0.06
CA LEU A 317 -24.62 62.28 0.99
C LEU A 317 -25.29 61.13 0.25
N ARG A 318 -26.09 61.42 -0.77
CA ARG A 318 -26.75 60.41 -1.61
C ARG A 318 -25.72 59.56 -2.35
N SER A 319 -24.67 60.17 -2.92
CA SER A 319 -23.62 59.41 -3.59
C SER A 319 -22.81 58.55 -2.60
N LEU A 320 -22.50 59.07 -1.41
CA LEU A 320 -21.83 58.31 -0.35
C LEU A 320 -22.67 57.10 0.09
N VAL A 321 -23.98 57.28 0.29
CA VAL A 321 -24.90 56.19 0.63
C VAL A 321 -24.91 55.12 -0.46
N GLU A 322 -24.90 55.51 -1.73
CA GLU A 322 -24.87 54.54 -2.83
C GLU A 322 -23.54 53.77 -2.88
N THR A 323 -22.41 54.44 -2.66
CA THR A 323 -21.10 53.78 -2.52
C THR A 323 -21.09 52.79 -1.36
N LEU A 324 -21.59 53.19 -0.18
CA LEU A 324 -21.66 52.32 1.00
C LEU A 324 -22.58 51.11 0.78
N LYS A 325 -23.66 51.24 0.01
CA LYS A 325 -24.50 50.09 -0.36
C LYS A 325 -23.74 49.10 -1.24
N VAL A 326 -22.99 49.59 -2.22
CA VAL A 326 -22.17 48.73 -3.09
C VAL A 326 -21.10 48.02 -2.27
N GLU A 327 -20.42 48.73 -1.37
CA GLU A 327 -19.45 48.13 -0.44
C GLU A 327 -20.09 47.07 0.45
N LEU A 328 -21.29 47.33 1.00
CA LEU A 328 -22.02 46.36 1.81
C LEU A 328 -22.37 45.09 1.03
N GLU A 329 -22.84 45.22 -0.21
CA GLU A 329 -23.13 44.04 -1.05
C GLU A 329 -21.86 43.27 -1.43
N ASN A 330 -20.74 43.97 -1.68
CA ASN A 330 -19.44 43.32 -1.88
C ASN A 330 -18.99 42.55 -0.63
N VAL A 331 -19.08 43.15 0.56
CA VAL A 331 -18.73 42.48 1.83
C VAL A 331 -19.61 41.25 2.08
N LYS A 332 -20.92 41.32 1.78
CA LYS A 332 -21.82 40.16 1.87
C LYS A 332 -21.38 39.02 0.94
N LYS A 333 -21.00 39.37 -0.29
CA LYS A 333 -20.49 38.41 -1.28
C LYS A 333 -19.20 37.76 -0.78
N GLU A 334 -18.21 38.55 -0.37
CA GLU A 334 -16.95 38.05 0.18
C GLU A 334 -17.16 37.14 1.40
N HIS A 335 -18.07 37.51 2.31
CA HIS A 335 -18.44 36.68 3.45
C HIS A 335 -19.04 35.34 3.01
N SER A 336 -19.90 35.32 1.98
CA SER A 336 -20.45 34.07 1.45
C SER A 336 -19.38 33.17 0.82
N GLU A 337 -18.44 33.73 0.08
CA GLU A 337 -17.31 33.00 -0.52
C GLU A 337 -16.36 32.46 0.55
N LEU A 338 -16.09 33.24 1.60
CA LEU A 338 -15.28 32.79 2.74
C LEU A 338 -15.95 31.64 3.49
N LYS A 339 -17.27 31.71 3.69
CA LYS A 339 -18.03 30.65 4.34
C LYS A 339 -18.03 29.35 3.53
N GLU A 340 -18.09 29.44 2.21
CA GLU A 340 -17.94 28.26 1.33
C GLU A 340 -16.54 27.65 1.47
N LYS A 341 -15.48 28.48 1.37
CA LYS A 341 -14.09 28.04 1.56
C LYS A 341 -13.85 27.42 2.95
N GLU A 342 -14.46 27.97 4.00
CA GLU A 342 -14.41 27.41 5.35
C GLU A 342 -15.01 26.00 5.39
N SER A 343 -16.18 25.79 4.77
CA SER A 343 -16.81 24.47 4.69
C SER A 343 -16.00 23.45 3.88
N GLU A 344 -15.35 23.89 2.79
CA GLU A 344 -14.43 23.06 2.01
C GLU A 344 -13.20 22.66 2.84
N LEU A 345 -12.60 23.63 3.54
CA LEU A 345 -11.47 23.37 4.44
C LEU A 345 -11.87 22.41 5.56
N GLU A 346 -13.03 22.59 6.19
CA GLU A 346 -13.53 21.69 7.23
C GLU A 346 -13.71 20.25 6.70
N SER A 347 -14.23 20.09 5.49
CA SER A 347 -14.31 18.79 4.80
C SER A 347 -12.92 18.17 4.55
N THR A 348 -11.94 18.97 4.09
CA THR A 348 -10.57 18.48 3.88
C THR A 348 -9.89 18.09 5.20
N VAL A 349 -10.06 18.88 6.26
CA VAL A 349 -9.57 18.58 7.61
C VAL A 349 -10.20 17.29 8.12
N GLY A 350 -11.51 17.10 7.93
CA GLY A 350 -12.20 15.85 8.26
C GLY A 350 -11.63 14.64 7.51
N ASN A 351 -11.38 14.77 6.20
CA ASN A 351 -10.77 13.71 5.39
C ASN A 351 -9.36 13.36 5.87
N LEU A 352 -8.52 14.38 6.13
CA LEU A 352 -7.18 14.20 6.66
C LEU A 352 -7.20 13.53 8.04
N HIS A 353 -8.14 13.89 8.91
CA HIS A 353 -8.31 13.26 10.21
C HIS A 353 -8.67 11.78 10.12
N VAL A 354 -9.55 11.41 9.18
CA VAL A 354 -9.88 9.99 8.90
C VAL A 354 -8.66 9.24 8.39
N LYS A 355 -7.89 9.81 7.44
CA LYS A 355 -6.65 9.21 6.94
C LYS A 355 -5.60 9.04 8.03
N LEU A 356 -5.44 10.03 8.91
CA LEU A 356 -4.55 9.98 10.06
C LEU A 356 -4.94 8.84 11.01
N ARG A 357 -6.22 8.73 11.37
CA ARG A 357 -6.71 7.63 12.23
C ARG A 357 -6.49 6.26 11.59
N LYS A 358 -6.75 6.13 10.29
CA LYS A 358 -6.51 4.89 9.55
C LYS A 358 -5.03 4.50 9.57
N SER A 359 -4.15 5.43 9.19
CA SER A 359 -2.69 5.22 9.24
C SER A 359 -2.19 4.86 10.65
N LYS A 360 -2.73 5.53 11.68
CA LYS A 360 -2.42 5.20 13.08
C LYS A 360 -2.82 3.77 13.43
N SER A 361 -4.02 3.32 13.05
CA SER A 361 -4.46 1.95 13.32
C SER A 361 -3.66 0.89 12.55
N GLU A 362 -3.25 1.20 11.30
CA GLU A 362 -2.39 0.33 10.50
C GLU A 362 -0.98 0.23 11.12
N LEU A 363 -0.44 1.34 11.62
CA LEU A 363 0.84 1.35 12.34
C LEU A 363 0.79 0.53 13.62
N GLU A 364 -0.25 0.69 14.45
CA GLU A 364 -0.44 -0.11 15.67
C GLU A 364 -0.54 -1.62 15.35
N ALA A 365 -1.24 -2.00 14.28
CA ALA A 365 -1.30 -3.38 13.82
C ALA A 365 0.08 -3.92 13.38
N CYS A 366 0.80 -3.15 12.55
CA CYS A 366 2.16 -3.50 12.13
C CYS A 366 3.13 -3.65 13.32
N SER A 367 3.09 -2.75 14.30
CA SER A 367 3.94 -2.83 15.50
C SER A 367 3.59 -4.03 16.38
N ALA A 368 2.32 -4.42 16.46
CA ALA A 368 1.92 -5.64 17.16
C ALA A 368 2.45 -6.89 16.46
N ASP A 369 2.40 -6.95 15.12
CA ASP A 369 2.93 -8.06 14.35
C ASP A 369 4.46 -8.11 14.38
N GLU A 370 5.14 -6.97 14.30
CA GLU A 370 6.60 -6.87 14.49
C GLU A 370 7.01 -7.41 15.87
N SER A 371 6.26 -7.07 16.92
CA SER A 371 6.56 -7.55 18.28
C SER A 371 6.40 -9.07 18.41
N LYS A 372 5.43 -9.68 17.69
CA LYS A 372 5.29 -11.15 17.64
C LYS A 372 6.47 -11.79 16.91
N VAL A 373 6.87 -11.24 15.77
CA VAL A 373 8.01 -11.76 14.98
C VAL A 373 9.31 -11.62 15.77
N ARG A 374 9.51 -10.47 16.44
CA ARG A 374 10.66 -10.25 17.32
C ARG A 374 10.69 -11.26 18.46
N GLY A 375 9.56 -11.52 19.12
CA GLY A 375 9.46 -12.56 20.15
C GLY A 375 9.81 -13.97 19.63
N ALA A 376 9.30 -14.35 18.45
CA ALA A 376 9.66 -15.63 17.82
C ALA A 376 11.14 -15.72 17.44
N SER A 377 11.73 -14.62 16.98
CA SER A 377 13.16 -14.54 16.69
C SER A 377 14.00 -14.69 17.95
N GLU A 378 13.62 -14.03 19.05
CA GLU A 378 14.31 -14.15 20.34
C GLU A 378 14.23 -15.59 20.87
N GLU A 379 13.07 -16.24 20.77
CA GLU A 379 12.91 -17.66 21.10
C GLU A 379 13.80 -18.56 20.21
N MET A 380 13.88 -18.29 18.91
CA MET A 380 14.77 -19.01 18.01
C MET A 380 16.25 -18.85 18.39
N ILE A 381 16.68 -17.63 18.77
CA ILE A 381 18.05 -17.36 19.24
C ILE A 381 18.34 -18.12 20.54
N LEU A 382 17.38 -18.16 21.47
CA LEU A 382 17.51 -18.92 22.72
C LEU A 382 17.63 -20.43 22.45
N THR A 383 16.82 -20.98 21.56
CA THR A 383 16.89 -22.40 21.18
C THR A 383 18.20 -22.74 20.47
N LEU A 384 18.70 -21.89 19.58
CA LEU A 384 20.00 -22.06 18.93
C LEU A 384 21.15 -22.03 19.95
N SER A 385 21.12 -21.09 20.89
CA SER A 385 22.15 -20.97 21.94
C SER A 385 22.16 -22.22 22.83
N ARG A 386 20.97 -22.73 23.19
CA ARG A 386 20.83 -23.99 23.93
C ARG A 386 21.36 -25.19 23.15
N LEU A 387 20.96 -25.37 21.89
CA LEU A 387 21.46 -26.46 21.05
C LEU A 387 22.98 -26.38 20.83
N THR A 388 23.53 -25.18 20.72
CA THR A 388 24.98 -24.96 20.61
C THR A 388 25.69 -25.41 21.89
N SER A 389 25.14 -25.07 23.06
CA SER A 389 25.67 -25.53 24.35
C SER A 389 25.58 -27.05 24.51
N GLU A 390 24.44 -27.66 24.17
CA GLU A 390 24.24 -29.11 24.22
C GLU A 390 25.19 -29.85 23.26
N THR A 391 25.41 -29.30 22.05
CA THR A 391 26.37 -29.85 21.09
C THR A 391 27.80 -29.77 21.61
N GLU A 392 28.16 -28.64 22.23
CA GLU A 392 29.48 -28.45 22.82
C GLU A 392 29.71 -29.36 24.04
N GLU A 393 28.68 -29.61 24.84
CA GLU A 393 28.71 -30.58 25.93
C GLU A 393 28.91 -32.01 25.41
N ALA A 394 28.12 -32.44 24.43
CA ALA A 394 28.29 -33.75 23.80
C ALA A 394 29.68 -33.91 23.16
N ARG A 395 30.25 -32.83 22.57
CA ARG A 395 31.62 -32.84 22.05
C ARG A 395 32.65 -33.08 23.15
N ARG A 396 32.50 -32.41 24.31
CA ARG A 396 33.38 -32.63 25.47
C ARG A 396 33.26 -34.06 25.99
N GLU A 397 32.04 -34.59 26.11
CA GLU A 397 31.83 -35.98 26.52
C GLU A 397 32.50 -36.98 25.57
N VAL A 398 32.43 -36.77 24.26
CA VAL A 398 33.12 -37.62 23.27
C VAL A 398 34.63 -37.56 23.44
N GLU A 399 35.21 -36.38 23.65
CA GLU A 399 36.66 -36.25 23.88
C GLU A 399 37.08 -36.90 25.19
N ASP A 400 36.29 -36.77 26.26
CA ASP A 400 36.55 -37.45 27.54
C ASP A 400 36.47 -38.97 27.41
N MET A 401 35.50 -39.49 26.65
CA MET A 401 35.40 -40.93 26.39
C MET A 401 36.55 -41.45 25.52
N LYS A 402 37.03 -40.66 24.57
CA LYS A 402 38.22 -40.97 23.77
C LYS A 402 39.46 -41.00 24.65
N ASN A 403 39.66 -40.02 25.52
CA ASN A 403 40.77 -40.00 26.49
C ASN A 403 40.74 -41.25 27.40
N LYS A 404 39.57 -41.60 27.94
CA LYS A 404 39.39 -42.83 28.74
C LYS A 404 39.70 -44.10 27.93
N THR A 405 39.30 -44.14 26.66
CA THR A 405 39.59 -45.27 25.77
C THR A 405 41.10 -45.41 25.53
N ASP A 406 41.80 -44.29 25.30
CA ASP A 406 43.25 -44.27 25.13
C ASP A 406 43.98 -44.67 26.42
N GLU A 407 43.48 -44.28 27.60
CA GLU A 407 43.98 -44.73 28.90
C GLU A 407 43.79 -46.25 29.09
N LEU A 408 42.58 -46.77 28.86
CA LEU A 408 42.29 -48.20 28.94
C LEU A 408 43.13 -49.01 27.94
N LYS A 409 43.40 -48.47 26.75
CA LYS A 409 44.27 -49.11 25.77
C LYS A 409 45.72 -49.19 26.27
N LYS A 410 46.24 -48.12 26.86
CA LYS A 410 47.59 -48.13 27.48
C LYS A 410 47.65 -49.13 28.64
N GLU A 411 46.61 -49.21 29.46
CA GLU A 411 46.50 -50.21 30.54
C GLU A 411 46.44 -51.65 30.00
N ALA A 412 45.68 -51.88 28.92
CA ALA A 412 45.61 -53.16 28.23
C ALA A 412 46.97 -53.57 27.63
N GLU A 413 47.71 -52.63 27.03
CA GLU A 413 49.06 -52.88 26.51
C GLU A 413 50.05 -53.18 27.65
N ALA A 414 49.97 -52.45 28.78
CA ALA A 414 50.80 -52.70 29.95
C ALA A 414 50.52 -54.08 30.59
N THR A 415 49.24 -54.46 30.72
CA THR A 415 48.85 -55.79 31.23
C THR A 415 49.27 -56.91 30.28
N LYS A 416 49.20 -56.70 28.97
CA LYS A 416 49.73 -57.66 27.98
C LYS A 416 51.24 -57.86 28.12
N LEU A 417 52.02 -56.79 28.26
CA LEU A 417 53.46 -56.90 28.49
C LEU A 417 53.79 -57.64 29.80
N ALA A 418 53.03 -57.36 30.87
CA ALA A 418 53.19 -58.08 32.13
C ALA A 418 52.84 -59.57 32.01
N LEU A 419 51.83 -59.92 31.21
CA LEU A 419 51.47 -61.31 30.90
C LEU A 419 52.58 -62.01 30.10
N GLU A 420 53.10 -61.39 29.04
CA GLU A 420 54.22 -61.94 28.25
C GLU A 420 55.47 -62.18 29.13
N GLU A 421 55.75 -61.28 30.08
CA GLU A 421 56.83 -61.48 31.06
C GLU A 421 56.54 -62.65 32.02
N ALA A 422 55.30 -62.77 32.50
CA ALA A 422 54.90 -63.88 33.37
C ALA A 422 54.93 -65.23 32.64
N GLU A 423 54.52 -65.29 31.37
CA GLU A 423 54.62 -66.48 30.51
C GLU A 423 56.08 -66.91 30.30
N LYS A 424 56.99 -65.95 30.09
CA LYS A 424 58.42 -66.24 29.99
C LYS A 424 58.97 -66.85 31.28
N LYS A 425 58.63 -66.26 32.44
CA LYS A 425 59.01 -66.79 33.77
C LYS A 425 58.43 -68.18 34.02
N LEU A 426 57.18 -68.42 33.61
CA LEU A 426 56.55 -69.73 33.71
C LEU A 426 57.31 -70.76 32.86
N LYS A 427 57.69 -70.41 31.63
CA LYS A 427 58.46 -71.28 30.75
C LYS A 427 59.82 -71.63 31.36
N GLU A 428 60.55 -70.64 31.87
CA GLU A 428 61.81 -70.84 32.60
C GLU A 428 61.62 -71.80 33.80
N ALA A 429 60.58 -71.58 34.61
CA ALA A 429 60.25 -72.46 35.73
C ALA A 429 59.86 -73.88 35.30
N THR A 430 59.19 -74.06 34.16
CA THR A 430 58.87 -75.40 33.63
C THR A 430 60.10 -76.13 33.10
N GLU A 431 61.02 -75.43 32.44
CA GLU A 431 62.29 -76.00 31.98
C GLU A 431 63.16 -76.40 33.19
N GLU A 432 63.19 -75.58 34.24
CA GLU A 432 63.86 -75.92 35.50
C GLU A 432 63.19 -77.12 36.20
N ALA A 433 61.87 -77.17 36.25
CA ALA A 433 61.14 -78.31 36.83
C ALA A 433 61.36 -79.61 36.06
N GLU A 434 61.40 -79.58 34.72
CA GLU A 434 61.73 -80.73 33.90
C GLU A 434 63.20 -81.14 34.04
N ALA A 435 64.13 -80.19 34.17
CA ALA A 435 65.53 -80.48 34.50
C ALA A 435 65.67 -81.12 35.89
N ALA A 436 64.93 -80.64 36.88
CA ALA A 436 64.87 -81.22 38.22
C ALA A 436 64.29 -82.65 38.20
N LYS A 437 63.22 -82.90 37.43
CA LYS A 437 62.68 -84.26 37.21
C LYS A 437 63.67 -85.18 36.51
N ALA A 438 64.41 -84.69 35.52
CA ALA A 438 65.44 -85.49 34.84
C ALA A 438 66.59 -85.84 35.80
N ALA A 439 67.01 -84.89 36.64
CA ALA A 439 67.98 -85.13 37.70
C ALA A 439 67.45 -86.11 38.76
N GLU A 440 66.18 -86.00 39.14
CA GLU A 440 65.49 -86.95 40.02
C GLU A 440 65.46 -88.36 39.40
N ALA A 441 65.06 -88.50 38.13
CA ALA A 441 65.06 -89.78 37.42
C ALA A 441 66.47 -90.39 37.32
N SER A 442 67.49 -89.56 37.05
CA SER A 442 68.89 -90.01 37.04
C SER A 442 69.36 -90.45 38.43
N ALA A 443 68.96 -89.74 39.49
CA ALA A 443 69.26 -90.13 40.86
C ALA A 443 68.55 -91.45 41.23
N ILE A 444 67.30 -91.63 40.82
CA ILE A 444 66.56 -92.89 40.99
C ILE A 444 67.26 -94.02 40.24
N GLU A 445 67.72 -93.80 39.00
CA GLU A 445 68.46 -94.79 38.22
C GLU A 445 69.81 -95.16 38.87
N GLN A 446 70.53 -94.17 39.41
CA GLN A 446 71.74 -94.44 40.20
C GLN A 446 71.44 -95.23 41.47
N ILE A 447 70.31 -94.94 42.14
CA ILE A 447 69.85 -95.69 43.32
C ILE A 447 69.50 -97.13 42.93
N THR A 448 68.80 -97.38 41.81
CA THR A 448 68.52 -98.75 41.34
C THR A 448 69.79 -99.48 40.92
N VAL A 449 70.71 -98.85 40.19
CA VAL A 449 72.01 -99.45 39.82
C VAL A 449 72.86 -99.78 41.06
N LEU A 450 72.88 -98.91 42.08
CA LEU A 450 73.56 -99.20 43.35
C LEU A 450 72.85 -100.33 44.10
N THR A 451 71.52 -100.39 44.07
CA THR A 451 70.72 -101.46 44.70
C THR A 451 70.95 -102.80 44.00
N GLU A 452 71.03 -102.83 42.68
CA GLU A 452 71.38 -103.99 41.85
C GLU A 452 72.85 -104.40 42.04
N ARG A 453 73.79 -103.45 42.13
CA ARG A 453 75.20 -103.72 42.44
C ARG A 453 75.38 -104.24 43.88
N THR A 454 74.59 -103.77 44.83
CA THR A 454 74.62 -104.22 46.23
C THR A 454 73.91 -105.57 46.41
N SER A 455 72.90 -105.88 45.60
CA SER A 455 72.28 -107.22 45.53
C SER A 455 73.15 -108.21 44.76
N ALA A 456 73.86 -107.80 43.71
CA ALA A 456 74.88 -108.60 43.02
C ALA A 456 76.14 -108.83 43.88
N ARG A 457 76.58 -107.83 44.66
CA ARG A 457 77.66 -107.97 45.64
C ARG A 457 77.24 -108.86 46.83
N ARG A 458 75.95 -108.87 47.20
CA ARG A 458 75.38 -109.86 48.14
C ARG A 458 75.23 -111.26 47.53
N ALA A 459 75.01 -111.37 46.22
CA ALA A 459 74.95 -112.65 45.51
C ALA A 459 76.33 -113.29 45.26
N SER A 460 77.42 -112.51 45.26
CA SER A 460 78.78 -113.00 44.97
C SER A 460 79.72 -113.12 46.18
N THR A 461 79.26 -112.81 47.39
CA THR A 461 79.94 -113.19 48.64
C THR A 461 78.92 -113.48 49.75
N SER A 462 78.33 -114.68 49.74
CA SER A 462 77.95 -115.38 50.97
C SER A 462 77.88 -116.88 50.72
N SER A 463 78.98 -117.56 51.02
CA SER A 463 78.95 -118.92 51.55
C SER A 463 79.38 -118.77 53.01
N GLU A 464 78.41 -118.47 53.88
CA GLU A 464 78.36 -118.93 55.26
C GLU A 464 77.14 -118.34 55.96
N SER A 465 76.46 -119.22 56.70
CA SER A 465 75.47 -118.94 57.73
C SER A 465 74.08 -118.49 57.27
N GLY A 466 73.17 -119.46 57.23
CA GLY A 466 71.75 -119.23 57.45
C GLY A 466 71.54 -118.67 58.86
N ALA A 467 71.47 -117.35 58.96
CA ALA A 467 70.93 -116.65 60.11
C ALA A 467 69.57 -116.08 59.69
N ALA A 468 68.50 -116.71 60.14
CA ALA A 468 67.22 -116.03 60.27
C ALA A 468 67.49 -114.78 61.13
N MET A 469 67.50 -113.60 60.52
CA MET A 469 67.62 -112.33 61.24
C MET A 469 66.34 -112.15 62.06
N THR A 470 66.38 -112.61 63.30
CA THR A 470 65.42 -112.24 64.35
C THR A 470 65.63 -110.76 64.66
N ILE A 471 64.87 -109.91 63.98
CA ILE A 471 64.72 -108.49 64.31
C ILE A 471 63.89 -108.46 65.61
N SER A 472 64.31 -107.68 66.60
CA SER A 472 63.54 -107.54 67.84
C SER A 472 62.12 -107.03 67.51
N THR A 473 61.11 -107.49 68.24
CA THR A 473 59.74 -106.96 68.11
C THR A 473 59.71 -105.43 68.25
N GLU A 474 60.61 -104.86 69.05
CA GLU A 474 60.74 -103.40 69.20
C GLU A 474 61.37 -102.73 67.97
N GLU A 475 62.33 -103.39 67.30
CA GLU A 475 62.95 -102.89 66.08
C GLU A 475 61.99 -102.97 64.89
N PHE A 476 61.19 -104.02 64.78
CA PHE A 476 60.12 -104.15 63.78
C PHE A 476 59.03 -103.10 63.99
N GLU A 477 58.57 -102.91 65.23
CA GLU A 477 57.61 -101.86 65.59
C GLU A 477 58.17 -100.45 65.34
N SER A 478 59.47 -100.23 65.59
CA SER A 478 60.16 -98.95 65.31
C SER A 478 60.23 -98.66 63.79
N LEU A 479 60.56 -99.67 62.98
CA LEU A 479 60.61 -99.52 61.52
C LEU A 479 59.22 -99.31 60.93
N LYS A 480 58.22 -100.05 61.44
CA LYS A 480 56.81 -99.87 61.07
C LYS A 480 56.33 -98.47 61.42
N ARG A 481 56.67 -97.95 62.61
CA ARG A 481 56.34 -96.58 63.02
C ARG A 481 56.99 -95.54 62.10
N LYS A 482 58.25 -95.73 61.69
CA LYS A 482 58.93 -94.83 60.73
C LYS A 482 58.32 -94.86 59.33
N VAL A 483 57.84 -96.02 58.87
CA VAL A 483 57.10 -96.15 57.61
C VAL A 483 55.77 -95.40 57.72
N GLU A 484 55.02 -95.64 58.79
CA GLU A 484 53.75 -94.93 59.04
C GLU A 484 53.94 -93.41 59.18
N GLU A 485 55.03 -92.94 59.80
CA GLU A 485 55.39 -91.52 59.87
C GLU A 485 55.75 -90.94 58.50
N SER A 486 56.43 -91.70 57.65
CA SER A 486 56.78 -91.29 56.29
C SER A 486 55.56 -91.28 55.36
N ASP A 487 54.66 -92.25 55.49
CA ASP A 487 53.38 -92.31 54.78
C ASP A 487 52.50 -91.14 55.17
N LYS A 488 52.38 -90.83 56.48
CA LYS A 488 51.67 -89.63 56.94
C LYS A 488 52.27 -88.34 56.38
N LEU A 489 53.60 -88.25 56.29
CA LEU A 489 54.27 -87.08 55.73
C LEU A 489 54.04 -86.97 54.21
N ALA A 490 53.95 -88.10 53.50
CA ALA A 490 53.59 -88.13 52.09
C ALA A 490 52.12 -87.73 51.87
N ASP A 491 51.20 -88.28 52.68
CA ASP A 491 49.77 -87.93 52.65
C ASP A 491 49.57 -86.44 52.94
N MET A 492 50.25 -85.89 53.94
CA MET A 492 50.22 -84.44 54.23
C MET A 492 50.73 -83.59 53.05
N LYS A 493 51.77 -84.05 52.34
CA LYS A 493 52.28 -83.34 51.14
C LYS A 493 51.28 -83.43 49.98
N VAL A 494 50.63 -84.57 49.78
CA VAL A 494 49.59 -84.77 48.77
C VAL A 494 48.37 -83.91 49.07
N ASP A 495 47.95 -83.83 50.33
CA ASP A 495 46.82 -83.00 50.76
C ASP A 495 47.14 -81.51 50.62
N ALA A 496 48.35 -81.08 50.94
CA ALA A 496 48.80 -79.71 50.70
C ALA A 496 48.82 -79.36 49.20
N ALA A 497 49.30 -80.27 48.35
CA ALA A 497 49.29 -80.09 46.90
C ALA A 497 47.86 -80.05 46.34
N LYS A 498 46.96 -80.92 46.80
CA LYS A 498 45.53 -80.90 46.44
C LYS A 498 44.87 -79.58 46.86
N ALA A 499 45.18 -79.08 48.06
CA ALA A 499 44.65 -77.79 48.52
C ALA A 499 45.13 -76.62 47.65
N GLN A 500 46.39 -76.63 47.20
CA GLN A 500 46.89 -75.63 46.24
C GLN A 500 46.19 -75.73 44.88
N VAL A 501 45.97 -76.95 44.36
CA VAL A 501 45.25 -77.15 43.09
C VAL A 501 43.80 -76.67 43.19
N GLU A 502 43.09 -76.98 44.27
CA GLU A 502 41.71 -76.51 44.45
C GLU A 502 41.64 -74.99 44.65
N ALA A 503 42.63 -74.36 45.29
CA ALA A 503 42.73 -72.91 45.37
C ALA A 503 42.95 -72.26 43.99
N VAL A 504 43.81 -72.83 43.14
CA VAL A 504 44.02 -72.36 41.77
C VAL A 504 42.76 -72.54 40.93
N LYS A 505 42.08 -73.70 41.00
CA LYS A 505 40.80 -73.92 40.31
C LYS A 505 39.71 -72.96 40.77
N ALA A 506 39.66 -72.62 42.05
CA ALA A 506 38.71 -71.63 42.57
C ALA A 506 38.99 -70.24 41.98
N SER A 507 40.27 -69.84 41.90
CA SER A 507 40.70 -68.59 41.29
C SER A 507 40.42 -68.55 39.77
N GLU A 508 40.70 -69.63 39.05
CA GLU A 508 40.40 -69.79 37.62
C GLU A 508 38.89 -69.62 37.34
N ASN A 509 38.05 -70.26 38.15
CA ASN A 509 36.59 -70.12 38.03
C ASN A 509 36.10 -68.70 38.32
N GLU A 510 36.74 -67.96 39.23
CA GLU A 510 36.42 -66.55 39.48
C GLU A 510 36.76 -65.68 38.27
N VAL A 511 37.94 -65.91 37.66
CA VAL A 511 38.37 -65.20 36.44
C VAL A 511 37.44 -65.52 35.27
N LEU A 512 37.07 -66.79 35.08
CA LEU A 512 36.11 -67.20 34.05
C LEU A 512 34.75 -66.52 34.23
N LYS A 513 34.24 -66.43 35.47
CA LYS A 513 32.98 -65.70 35.74
C LYS A 513 33.08 -64.21 35.44
N LYS A 514 34.22 -63.57 35.75
CA LYS A 514 34.46 -62.16 35.39
C LYS A 514 34.50 -61.97 33.87
N LEU A 515 35.16 -62.87 33.16
CA LEU A 515 35.22 -62.85 31.69
C LEU A 515 33.83 -63.07 31.06
N GLU A 516 33.04 -64.00 31.58
CA GLU A 516 31.67 -64.22 31.11
C GLU A 516 30.78 -62.98 31.35
N ALA A 517 30.95 -62.30 32.49
CA ALA A 517 30.25 -61.06 32.79
C ALA A 517 30.62 -59.91 31.84
N THR A 518 31.91 -59.72 31.54
CA THR A 518 32.36 -58.69 30.59
C THR A 518 31.93 -59.01 29.16
N GLN A 519 31.98 -60.28 28.75
CA GLN A 519 31.47 -60.74 27.47
C GLN A 519 29.96 -60.43 27.31
N LYS A 520 29.19 -60.67 28.37
CA LYS A 520 27.76 -60.36 28.39
C LYS A 520 27.49 -58.85 28.29
N GLU A 521 28.24 -58.03 29.01
CA GLU A 521 28.13 -56.56 28.93
C GLU A 521 28.47 -56.02 27.53
N ILE A 522 29.48 -56.60 26.86
CA ILE A 522 29.81 -56.26 25.47
C ILE A 522 28.65 -56.58 24.52
N GLU A 523 28.01 -57.74 24.67
CA GLU A 523 26.86 -58.09 23.82
C GLU A 523 25.63 -57.22 24.12
N ASP A 524 25.40 -56.85 25.38
CA ASP A 524 24.35 -55.89 25.77
C ASP A 524 24.62 -54.49 25.19
N MET A 525 25.86 -54.00 25.23
CA MET A 525 26.24 -52.74 24.57
C MET A 525 26.07 -52.80 23.05
N LYS A 526 26.43 -53.93 22.43
CA LYS A 526 26.30 -54.13 20.98
C LYS A 526 24.84 -54.18 20.53
N THR A 527 23.97 -54.82 21.30
CA THR A 527 22.53 -54.83 21.02
C THR A 527 21.93 -53.43 21.21
N ALA A 528 22.29 -52.72 22.28
CA ALA A 528 21.86 -51.34 22.52
C ALA A 528 22.30 -50.38 21.41
N THR A 529 23.54 -50.49 20.92
CA THR A 529 24.04 -49.67 19.80
C THR A 529 23.33 -49.97 18.49
N GLN A 530 23.04 -51.25 18.19
CA GLN A 530 22.25 -51.62 17.01
C GLN A 530 20.81 -51.08 17.08
N GLU A 531 20.18 -51.11 18.24
CA GLU A 531 18.85 -50.52 18.43
C GLU A 531 18.86 -49.00 18.28
N ALA A 532 19.87 -48.33 18.84
CA ALA A 532 20.05 -46.89 18.69
C ALA A 532 20.25 -46.50 17.21
N LEU A 533 21.05 -47.28 16.47
CA LEU A 533 21.26 -47.09 15.04
C LEU A 533 19.95 -47.24 14.26
N LYS A 534 19.17 -48.31 14.49
CA LYS A 534 17.86 -48.49 13.84
C LYS A 534 16.90 -47.33 14.15
N LYS A 535 16.87 -46.85 15.39
CA LYS A 535 16.06 -45.68 15.78
C LYS A 535 16.50 -44.41 15.04
N ALA A 536 17.80 -44.18 14.91
CA ALA A 536 18.35 -43.04 14.17
C ALA A 536 18.00 -43.12 12.67
N GLU A 537 18.14 -44.29 12.05
CA GLU A 537 17.74 -44.52 10.65
C GLU A 537 16.24 -44.27 10.43
N MET A 538 15.39 -44.75 11.33
CA MET A 538 13.95 -44.49 11.28
C MET A 538 13.62 -43.00 11.43
N ALA A 539 14.32 -42.28 12.30
CA ALA A 539 14.14 -40.84 12.49
C ALA A 539 14.57 -40.05 11.24
N GLU A 540 15.70 -40.39 10.63
CA GLU A 540 16.15 -39.79 9.37
C GLU A 540 15.21 -40.12 8.20
N ALA A 541 14.67 -41.34 8.13
CA ALA A 541 13.65 -41.69 7.14
C ALA A 541 12.36 -40.88 7.32
N ALA A 542 11.90 -40.70 8.57
CA ALA A 542 10.73 -39.87 8.89
C ALA A 542 10.97 -38.39 8.54
N LYS A 543 12.16 -37.86 8.87
CA LYS A 543 12.58 -36.50 8.48
C LYS A 543 12.55 -36.31 6.97
N ARG A 544 13.13 -37.22 6.19
CA ARG A 544 13.10 -37.18 4.72
C ARG A 544 11.67 -37.22 4.17
N ALA A 545 10.76 -37.99 4.77
CA ALA A 545 9.36 -38.02 4.37
C ALA A 545 8.67 -36.66 4.60
N VAL A 546 8.89 -36.04 5.78
CA VAL A 546 8.35 -34.71 6.10
C VAL A 546 8.93 -33.63 5.21
N GLU A 547 10.25 -33.63 4.97
CA GLU A 547 10.91 -32.70 4.05
C GLU A 547 10.40 -32.85 2.60
N GLY A 548 10.12 -34.08 2.18
CA GLY A 548 9.51 -34.38 0.88
C GLY A 548 8.11 -33.78 0.75
N GLU A 549 7.25 -33.93 1.75
CA GLU A 549 5.92 -33.31 1.77
C GLU A 549 5.98 -31.79 1.85
N LEU A 550 6.91 -31.22 2.64
CA LEU A 550 7.10 -29.78 2.74
C LEU A 550 7.57 -29.18 1.41
N ARG A 551 8.43 -29.88 0.66
CA ARG A 551 8.85 -29.48 -0.68
C ARG A 551 7.67 -29.48 -1.65
N ARG A 552 6.87 -30.57 -1.68
CA ARG A 552 5.64 -30.65 -2.49
C ARG A 552 4.62 -29.58 -2.10
N TRP A 553 4.51 -29.24 -0.82
CA TRP A 553 3.64 -28.17 -0.34
C TRP A 553 4.11 -26.81 -0.84
N ARG A 554 5.41 -26.51 -0.77
CA ARG A 554 6.01 -25.29 -1.34
C ARG A 554 5.78 -25.18 -2.84
N GLU A 555 5.97 -26.27 -3.59
CA GLU A 555 5.68 -26.32 -5.03
C GLU A 555 4.19 -26.09 -5.32
N ARG A 556 3.29 -26.70 -4.53
CA ARG A 556 1.84 -26.49 -4.66
C ARG A 556 1.44 -25.05 -4.36
N GLU A 557 1.99 -24.43 -3.33
CA GLU A 557 1.70 -23.03 -3.01
C GLU A 557 2.29 -22.07 -4.05
N GLN A 558 3.50 -22.32 -4.54
CA GLN A 558 4.04 -21.55 -5.67
C GLN A 558 3.17 -21.71 -6.93
N LYS A 559 2.69 -22.93 -7.21
CA LYS A 559 1.80 -23.18 -8.35
C LYS A 559 0.44 -22.50 -8.18
N LYS A 560 -0.13 -22.49 -6.98
CA LYS A 560 -1.37 -21.75 -6.68
C LYS A 560 -1.17 -20.25 -6.73
N ALA A 561 -0.04 -19.73 -6.25
CA ALA A 561 0.29 -18.31 -6.36
C ALA A 561 0.47 -17.91 -7.83
N ALA A 562 1.10 -18.76 -8.64
CA ALA A 562 1.21 -18.55 -10.09
C ALA A 562 -0.16 -18.65 -10.78
N GLU A 563 -1.03 -19.59 -10.40
CA GLU A 563 -2.38 -19.73 -10.94
C GLU A 563 -3.30 -18.60 -10.49
N ALA A 564 -3.19 -18.12 -9.24
CA ALA A 564 -3.92 -16.97 -8.73
C ALA A 564 -3.44 -15.69 -9.39
N ALA A 565 -2.13 -15.52 -9.61
CA ALA A 565 -1.60 -14.43 -10.42
C ALA A 565 -2.11 -14.51 -11.87
N ALA A 566 -2.14 -15.71 -12.47
CA ALA A 566 -2.68 -15.92 -13.81
C ALA A 566 -4.20 -15.66 -13.87
N ARG A 567 -4.96 -16.04 -12.84
CA ARG A 567 -6.39 -15.75 -12.72
C ARG A 567 -6.66 -14.28 -12.49
N ILE A 568 -5.92 -13.60 -11.62
CA ILE A 568 -6.03 -12.14 -11.44
C ILE A 568 -5.70 -11.45 -12.76
N LEU A 569 -4.67 -11.89 -13.49
CA LEU A 569 -4.37 -11.37 -14.82
C LEU A 569 -5.50 -11.65 -15.82
N ALA A 570 -6.13 -12.82 -15.80
CA ALA A 570 -7.26 -13.18 -16.65
C ALA A 570 -8.57 -12.48 -16.28
N GLU A 571 -8.86 -12.29 -14.98
CA GLU A 571 -10.05 -11.57 -14.47
C GLU A 571 -9.89 -10.06 -14.67
N THR A 572 -8.67 -9.54 -14.57
CA THR A 572 -8.35 -8.16 -14.97
C THR A 572 -8.48 -8.00 -16.49
N GLN A 573 -8.22 -9.04 -17.29
CA GLN A 573 -8.50 -9.05 -18.73
C GLN A 573 -9.99 -9.27 -19.08
N MET A 574 -10.79 -9.86 -18.18
CA MET A 574 -12.22 -10.15 -18.42
C MET A 574 -13.19 -9.17 -17.73
N SER A 575 -12.72 -8.30 -16.82
CA SER A 575 -13.53 -7.26 -16.19
C SER A 575 -13.80 -6.04 -17.09
N SER A 576 -13.35 -6.08 -18.34
CA SER A 576 -13.68 -5.08 -19.37
C SER A 576 -14.70 -5.60 -20.41
N GLN A 577 -15.65 -6.48 -20.02
CA GLN A 577 -16.92 -6.80 -20.70
C GLN A 577 -17.64 -7.89 -19.86
N SER A 578 -18.86 -7.77 -19.32
CA SER A 578 -20.04 -7.00 -19.71
C SER A 578 -21.16 -7.11 -18.64
N SER A 579 -22.17 -6.23 -18.77
CA SER A 579 -23.44 -6.23 -18.03
C SER A 579 -24.36 -7.45 -18.31
N PRO A 580 -25.44 -7.66 -17.51
CA PRO A 580 -26.29 -8.86 -17.53
C PRO A 580 -27.41 -8.81 -18.59
N GLN A 581 -27.56 -9.86 -19.41
CA GLN A 581 -28.75 -10.07 -20.25
C GLN A 581 -29.72 -11.09 -19.65
N HIS A 582 -30.93 -10.58 -19.37
CA HIS A 582 -32.25 -11.11 -19.72
C HIS A 582 -32.59 -12.60 -19.57
N TYR A 583 -33.64 -12.81 -18.78
CA TYR A 583 -34.40 -14.04 -18.56
C TYR A 583 -34.90 -14.72 -19.85
N ARG A 584 -34.83 -16.06 -19.90
CA ARG A 584 -35.72 -16.87 -20.74
C ARG A 584 -36.21 -18.08 -19.97
N ILE A 585 -37.50 -18.08 -19.69
CA ILE A 585 -38.25 -19.13 -18.99
C ILE A 585 -38.43 -20.34 -19.94
N GLN A 586 -38.03 -21.53 -19.51
CA GLN A 586 -38.69 -22.79 -19.88
C GLN A 586 -38.72 -23.73 -18.67
N LYS A 587 -39.93 -24.13 -18.28
CA LYS A 587 -40.26 -25.08 -17.22
C LYS A 587 -40.03 -26.52 -17.69
N GLN A 588 -39.47 -27.41 -16.86
CA GLN A 588 -40.19 -28.58 -16.32
C GLN A 588 -39.31 -29.49 -15.44
N ASN A 589 -39.84 -29.76 -14.23
CA ASN A 589 -39.86 -31.01 -13.45
C ASN A 589 -38.61 -31.56 -12.72
N VAL A 590 -38.63 -31.35 -11.40
CA VAL A 590 -38.15 -32.16 -10.25
C VAL A 590 -39.07 -33.42 -10.11
N PRO A 591 -38.78 -34.60 -9.46
CA PRO A 591 -37.93 -34.97 -8.27
C PRO A 591 -37.18 -36.34 -8.39
N PRO A 592 -36.74 -37.05 -7.32
CA PRO A 592 -36.05 -36.68 -6.06
C PRO A 592 -34.77 -37.55 -5.76
N PRO A 593 -34.07 -37.32 -4.63
CA PRO A 593 -32.85 -38.04 -4.25
C PRO A 593 -33.04 -39.10 -3.13
N ARG A 594 -32.20 -40.15 -3.17
CA ARG A 594 -31.95 -41.21 -2.17
C ARG A 594 -30.65 -41.92 -2.64
N THR A 595 -29.67 -42.41 -1.88
CA THR A 595 -29.45 -42.71 -0.45
C THR A 595 -27.93 -42.91 -0.26
N THR A 596 -27.44 -42.73 0.98
CA THR A 596 -26.31 -43.40 1.69
C THR A 596 -25.39 -44.40 0.96
N LEU A 597 -24.09 -44.35 1.33
CA LEU A 597 -23.09 -45.44 1.57
C LEU A 597 -21.68 -44.84 1.29
N GLU A 598 -20.59 -45.08 2.00
CA GLU A 598 -20.25 -45.86 3.18
C GLU A 598 -18.82 -45.43 3.59
N VAL A 599 -18.57 -45.23 4.88
CA VAL A 599 -17.23 -44.96 5.44
C VAL A 599 -16.60 -46.32 5.76
N LYS A 600 -15.47 -46.66 5.11
CA LYS A 600 -14.61 -47.76 5.58
C LYS A 600 -13.51 -47.22 6.48
N LYS A 601 -13.70 -47.44 7.79
CA LYS A 601 -12.63 -47.50 8.79
C LYS A 601 -11.88 -48.83 8.63
N LEU A 602 -10.57 -48.81 8.86
CA LEU A 602 -9.83 -49.94 9.40
C LEU A 602 -9.10 -49.50 10.67
N ASP A 603 -9.22 -50.37 11.66
CA ASP A 603 -9.03 -50.22 13.09
C ASP A 603 -7.63 -50.68 13.52
N LYS A 604 -7.14 -50.05 14.61
CA LYS A 604 -6.41 -50.60 15.79
C LYS A 604 -5.07 -51.35 15.52
N GLU A 605 -4.05 -51.27 16.39
CA GLU A 605 -4.13 -51.48 17.83
C GLU A 605 -2.90 -51.00 18.64
N LYS A 606 -3.16 -50.88 19.94
CA LYS A 606 -2.49 -50.33 21.13
C LYS A 606 -1.11 -50.93 21.46
N ILE A 607 -0.35 -50.20 22.30
CA ILE A 607 0.18 -50.69 23.60
C ILE A 607 0.27 -49.51 24.58
N SER A 608 -0.17 -49.77 25.79
CA SER A 608 -0.23 -48.92 26.99
C SER A 608 0.80 -49.40 28.03
N VAL A 609 1.52 -48.51 28.72
CA VAL A 609 1.86 -48.68 30.16
C VAL A 609 2.05 -47.30 30.82
N SER A 610 1.43 -47.20 31.99
CA SER A 610 1.36 -46.15 33.01
C SER A 610 2.61 -45.96 33.88
N LYS A 611 2.84 -44.73 34.35
CA LYS A 611 3.23 -44.48 35.76
C LYS A 611 2.85 -43.07 36.23
N LYS A 612 2.02 -43.00 37.27
CA LYS A 612 1.68 -41.84 38.09
C LYS A 612 2.87 -41.44 38.97
N ILE A 613 3.12 -40.15 39.12
CA ILE A 613 3.48 -39.54 40.42
C ILE A 613 2.67 -38.24 40.52
N ASN A 614 1.91 -38.12 41.60
CA ASN A 614 1.09 -36.98 41.97
C ASN A 614 1.58 -36.58 43.37
N ILE A 615 1.95 -35.31 43.55
CA ILE A 615 2.12 -34.73 44.89
C ILE A 615 1.59 -33.29 44.85
N SER A 616 0.56 -33.10 45.66
CA SER A 616 -0.19 -31.90 45.94
C SER A 616 0.59 -30.90 46.81
N GLY A 617 0.28 -29.61 46.67
CA GLY A 617 0.08 -28.76 47.86
C GLY A 617 0.46 -27.28 47.78
N ILE A 618 -0.55 -26.45 47.99
CA ILE A 618 -0.57 -25.27 48.90
C ILE A 618 -0.53 -23.85 48.27
N PHE A 619 -1.75 -23.29 48.17
CA PHE A 619 -2.23 -21.94 48.52
C PHE A 619 -1.26 -20.79 48.85
N GLN A 620 -1.53 -19.63 48.23
CA GLN A 620 -1.79 -18.31 48.84
C GLN A 620 -2.38 -17.38 47.75
N ARG A 621 -3.70 -17.16 47.66
CA ARG A 621 -4.51 -16.06 48.25
C ARG A 621 -3.78 -14.71 48.40
N LYS A 622 -4.10 -13.75 47.51
CA LYS A 622 -4.44 -12.37 47.92
C LYS A 622 -5.24 -11.62 46.84
N LYS A 623 -6.49 -11.30 47.21
CA LYS A 623 -7.37 -10.27 46.66
C LYS A 623 -7.41 -9.13 47.69
N SER A 624 -7.42 -7.88 47.25
CA SER A 624 -7.85 -6.69 48.01
C SER A 624 -8.38 -5.68 46.96
N ASN A 625 -9.70 -5.54 46.82
CA ASN A 625 -10.57 -4.47 47.37
C ASN A 625 -10.19 -3.08 46.82
N ILE A 626 -10.98 -2.48 45.92
CA ILE A 626 -12.22 -1.69 46.15
C ILE A 626 -12.00 -0.55 47.14
N VAL A 627 -11.94 0.67 46.60
CA VAL A 627 -12.52 1.90 47.17
C VAL A 627 -13.31 2.59 46.05
N GLU A 628 -14.62 2.61 46.21
CA GLU A 628 -15.52 3.61 45.64
C GLU A 628 -15.37 4.90 46.45
N ASP A 629 -15.14 6.03 45.76
CA ASP A 629 -15.67 7.36 46.09
C ASP A 629 -15.44 8.19 44.81
N GLY A 630 -16.42 8.64 44.04
CA GLY A 630 -17.56 9.43 44.47
C GLY A 630 -17.25 10.90 44.19
N SER A 631 -17.54 11.40 42.98
CA SER A 631 -17.97 12.79 42.74
C SER A 631 -18.30 13.04 41.26
N ALA A 632 -19.60 13.20 41.02
CA ALA A 632 -20.16 13.94 39.91
C ALA A 632 -20.49 15.37 40.38
N SER A 633 -20.22 16.38 39.56
CA SER A 633 -20.93 17.69 39.56
C SER A 633 -20.77 18.32 38.16
N TYR A 634 -21.83 18.46 37.34
CA TYR A 634 -22.76 19.61 37.27
C TYR A 634 -21.98 20.93 37.03
N LEU A 635 -22.12 21.71 35.93
CA LEU A 635 -23.32 22.28 35.28
C LEU A 635 -23.00 22.91 33.87
N PRO A 636 -24.03 23.33 33.10
CA PRO A 636 -24.04 23.67 31.68
C PRO A 636 -24.07 25.18 31.39
N GLY A 637 -23.96 25.54 30.11
CA GLY A 637 -24.19 26.90 29.63
C GLY A 637 -24.46 26.97 28.14
N GLU A 638 -25.67 26.62 27.72
CA GLU A 638 -26.31 27.23 26.55
C GLU A 638 -26.88 28.58 26.99
N ASN A 639 -26.77 29.60 26.15
CA ASN A 639 -27.70 30.72 26.16
C ASN A 639 -28.07 31.08 24.71
N PRO A 640 -29.36 31.28 24.40
CA PRO A 640 -29.83 31.79 23.14
C PRO A 640 -29.98 33.31 23.19
N VAL A 641 -29.56 34.00 22.12
CA VAL A 641 -30.22 35.17 21.50
C VAL A 641 -29.94 35.11 20.01
#